data_AF-A0A0D2GVW5-F1
#
_entry.id   AF-A0A0D2GVW5-F1
#
_cell.length_a   1.000
_cell.length_b   1.000
_cell.length_c   1.000
_cell.angle_alpha   90.00
_cell.angle_beta   90.00
_cell.angle_gamma   90.00
#
_symmetry.space_group_name_H-M   'P 1'
#
loop_
_entity.id
_entity.type
_entity.pdbx_description
1 polymer ?
#
loop_
_entity_poly.entity_id
_entity_poly.type
_entity_poly.pdbx_seq_one_letter_code
_entity_poly.pdbx_strand_id
1 'polypeptide(L)'
;MGSMPLQTSFDVEDVLSKLDTAEKVALLSGIDFWHTAPVHRLGIPSIRLSDGPNGVRGTRFFNGVPAACLPCGTGLAATWDTDLVKKGGALQGAEAIAKGASVILGPTTNMQRSPLGGRGFESFSEDPYLAGAMSAATVNGIQSTGVAATIKHYVCNDQEDQRQAVDSILTERALREIYLMPFMIAQRDSKPDCFMTAYNKVNGTHASENPRLIKDVLRGEWGFDGLVMSDWHSVKAGLDLEMPGPTYIRGKLVNRALGCGKLGVPDVDDRVREVLKLIKKVEPLGIPENAPERTVDTPETSALLRSLASSGIVLMKNEKNILPFSKTKTTAIIGPNAAIAAYCGGGSASLLPYYAVSPLDGLRSQVREAKYELGCPGWKSLPLMSRLTKTMEDKQGLTMKVYLDPPSVRDRRPIDEVYVNKSDILLVDYKHPLIKSPLYWLELDGTFIPDETNEYEFSLCCAGTGKIFVNGECVVDNETYQRPGNSFFGAGTAEEIGTLKLEKGLSYGIKVHFGTFPTMTFTNPGTTGFGAGGLRLGLERRAEIETEIERAVKLAKEVDQVVLCAGLNSDWESEGYDREHMDLPPGSDDLINAVFAANPNTAVVIQSGTPVTMPWVKEVPALLQAWYGGNETGNAIADVVFGNTNPSGKLPLSFPLKNEDNPAFLNYRSERNRAIYGEDVYIGYRFYEKTNKEVAFPFGHGLSYTSFEITNLAVSDNGVDITVSASVTNTGMVDGAQVVQVYISQHEPSINRPKKELKGFSKVFLKAGSAGNVKIVISKKYAASFWDEARDAWVMEKDVYDVLVGDSSASTPLKAQFKVHETSWWRGL
;
A
#
# COMPACT_ATOMS: atom_id res chain seq x y z
N MET A 1 -1.75 13.32 -42.57
CA MET A 1 -2.96 13.10 -41.76
C MET A 1 -3.94 12.28 -42.60
N GLY A 2 -3.90 10.97 -42.47
CA GLY A 2 -4.97 10.09 -42.94
C GLY A 2 -5.68 9.58 -41.70
N SER A 3 -6.96 9.93 -41.54
CA SER A 3 -7.83 9.34 -40.53
C SER A 3 -7.93 7.85 -40.81
N MET A 4 -7.30 7.01 -39.97
CA MET A 4 -7.61 5.58 -39.97
C MET A 4 -9.10 5.44 -39.66
N PRO A 5 -9.82 4.53 -40.35
CA PRO A 5 -11.24 4.31 -40.06
C PRO A 5 -11.39 3.91 -38.60
N LEU A 6 -12.46 4.37 -37.94
CA LEU A 6 -12.94 3.80 -36.67
C LEU A 6 -13.01 2.28 -36.85
N GLN A 7 -12.05 1.56 -36.27
CA GLN A 7 -12.01 0.12 -36.30
C GLN A 7 -13.31 -0.36 -35.64
N THR A 8 -14.16 -1.05 -36.40
CA THR A 8 -15.36 -1.68 -35.84
C THR A 8 -14.93 -2.55 -34.66
N SER A 9 -15.44 -2.24 -33.45
CA SER A 9 -15.19 -3.02 -32.24
C SER A 9 -15.36 -4.51 -32.53
N PHE A 10 -14.36 -5.31 -32.17
CA PHE A 10 -14.37 -6.73 -32.52
C PHE A 10 -15.45 -7.49 -31.73
N ASP A 11 -16.00 -8.54 -32.32
CA ASP A 11 -16.89 -9.46 -31.62
C ASP A 11 -16.08 -10.58 -30.95
N VAL A 12 -16.33 -10.82 -29.66
CA VAL A 12 -15.51 -11.74 -28.84
C VAL A 12 -15.62 -13.18 -29.35
N GLU A 13 -16.84 -13.65 -29.64
CA GLU A 13 -17.05 -15.04 -30.08
C GLU A 13 -16.59 -15.24 -31.53
N ASP A 14 -16.79 -14.24 -32.40
CA ASP A 14 -16.26 -14.27 -33.77
C ASP A 14 -14.73 -14.37 -33.77
N VAL A 15 -14.04 -13.54 -32.99
CA VAL A 15 -12.58 -13.61 -32.86
C VAL A 15 -12.15 -14.95 -32.26
N LEU A 16 -12.81 -15.41 -31.19
CA LEU A 16 -12.49 -16.67 -30.54
C LEU A 16 -12.58 -17.87 -31.50
N SER A 17 -13.55 -17.85 -32.42
CA SER A 17 -13.72 -18.89 -33.44
C SER A 17 -12.62 -18.90 -34.52
N LYS A 18 -11.94 -17.76 -34.72
CA LYS A 18 -10.90 -17.55 -35.76
C LYS A 18 -9.48 -17.68 -35.23
N LEU A 19 -9.27 -17.68 -33.91
CA LEU A 19 -7.97 -17.90 -33.29
C LEU A 19 -7.52 -19.34 -33.49
N ASP A 20 -6.26 -19.53 -33.89
CA ASP A 20 -5.64 -20.84 -33.83
C ASP A 20 -5.22 -21.18 -32.38
N THR A 21 -4.87 -22.45 -32.14
CA THR A 21 -4.48 -22.90 -30.80
C THR A 21 -3.25 -22.15 -30.25
N ALA A 22 -2.29 -21.79 -31.10
CA ALA A 22 -1.07 -21.10 -30.65
C ALA A 22 -1.38 -19.68 -30.19
N GLU A 23 -2.24 -18.96 -30.91
CA GLU A 23 -2.71 -17.63 -30.53
C GLU A 23 -3.57 -17.66 -29.28
N LYS A 24 -4.48 -18.65 -29.16
CA LYS A 24 -5.26 -18.87 -27.93
C LYS A 24 -4.35 -19.04 -26.73
N VAL A 25 -3.33 -19.90 -26.86
CA VAL A 25 -2.36 -20.16 -25.80
C VAL A 25 -1.53 -18.91 -25.47
N ALA A 26 -1.12 -18.14 -26.48
CA ALA A 26 -0.37 -16.89 -26.27
C ALA A 26 -1.18 -15.84 -25.48
N LEU A 27 -2.49 -15.73 -25.74
CA LEU A 27 -3.39 -14.81 -25.03
C LEU A 27 -3.57 -15.13 -23.54
N LEU A 28 -3.21 -16.34 -23.09
CA LEU A 28 -3.33 -16.73 -21.68
C LEU A 28 -2.18 -16.20 -20.80
N SER A 29 -1.22 -15.47 -21.35
CA SER A 29 -0.09 -14.94 -20.59
C SER A 29 0.39 -13.59 -21.12
N GLY A 30 1.00 -12.79 -20.24
CA GLY A 30 1.75 -11.60 -20.64
C GLY A 30 2.95 -11.94 -21.53
N ILE A 31 3.36 -10.98 -22.36
CA ILE A 31 4.58 -11.05 -23.17
C ILE A 31 5.81 -10.50 -22.43
N ASP A 32 5.57 -9.64 -21.44
CA ASP A 32 6.54 -9.10 -20.50
C ASP A 32 5.84 -8.76 -19.17
N PHE A 33 6.48 -7.94 -18.33
CA PHE A 33 5.94 -7.55 -17.02
C PHE A 33 4.59 -6.84 -17.08
N TRP A 34 4.29 -6.15 -18.17
CA TRP A 34 3.22 -5.15 -18.21
C TRP A 34 2.22 -5.36 -19.35
N HIS A 35 2.52 -6.19 -20.35
CA HIS A 35 1.75 -6.23 -21.59
C HIS A 35 1.15 -7.61 -21.87
N THR A 36 -0.08 -7.62 -22.38
CA THR A 36 -0.74 -8.83 -22.91
C THR A 36 -0.21 -9.19 -24.29
N ALA A 37 -0.42 -10.43 -24.73
CA ALA A 37 -0.11 -10.82 -26.12
C ALA A 37 -1.08 -10.19 -27.13
N PRO A 38 -0.60 -9.65 -28.27
CA PRO A 38 -1.46 -9.16 -29.36
C PRO A 38 -1.81 -10.27 -30.37
N VAL A 39 -2.92 -10.09 -31.10
CA VAL A 39 -3.27 -10.85 -32.31
C VAL A 39 -3.76 -9.87 -33.40
N HIS A 40 -2.82 -9.16 -34.03
CA HIS A 40 -3.13 -8.06 -34.94
C HIS A 40 -3.96 -8.46 -36.16
N ARG A 41 -3.81 -9.68 -36.69
CA ARG A 41 -4.60 -10.14 -37.85
C ARG A 41 -6.09 -10.21 -37.58
N LEU A 42 -6.48 -10.27 -36.30
CA LEU A 42 -7.86 -10.27 -35.81
C LEU A 42 -8.22 -8.96 -35.10
N GLY A 43 -7.35 -7.94 -35.18
CA GLY A 43 -7.58 -6.64 -34.56
C GLY A 43 -7.44 -6.61 -33.04
N ILE A 44 -6.79 -7.61 -32.43
CA ILE A 44 -6.58 -7.67 -30.97
C ILE A 44 -5.25 -7.00 -30.60
N PRO A 45 -5.28 -5.83 -29.91
CA PRO A 45 -4.07 -5.17 -29.49
C PRO A 45 -3.47 -5.78 -28.22
N SER A 46 -2.19 -5.48 -27.98
CA SER A 46 -1.54 -5.62 -26.69
C SER A 46 -1.96 -4.46 -25.78
N ILE A 47 -2.54 -4.76 -24.63
CA ILE A 47 -2.89 -3.76 -23.63
C ILE A 47 -1.85 -3.74 -22.50
N ARG A 48 -1.67 -2.57 -21.90
CA ARG A 48 -0.74 -2.36 -20.79
C ARG A 48 -1.46 -2.39 -19.45
N LEU A 49 -0.89 -3.11 -18.49
CA LEU A 49 -1.24 -3.15 -17.08
C LEU A 49 -0.16 -2.41 -16.29
N SER A 50 -0.53 -1.78 -15.17
CA SER A 50 0.45 -1.12 -14.30
C SER A 50 0.02 -1.15 -12.84
N ASP A 51 0.97 -1.34 -11.93
CA ASP A 51 0.73 -1.09 -10.50
C ASP A 51 0.48 0.39 -10.24
N GLY A 52 -0.31 0.77 -9.25
CA GLY A 52 -0.98 -0.10 -8.28
C GLY A 52 -1.97 0.65 -7.39
N PRO A 53 -2.08 0.32 -6.10
CA PRO A 53 -3.22 0.73 -5.27
C PRO A 53 -3.21 2.19 -4.83
N ASN A 54 -2.07 2.89 -4.85
CA ASN A 54 -1.91 4.27 -4.37
C ASN A 54 -1.24 5.20 -5.41
N GLY A 55 -1.35 4.86 -6.70
CA GLY A 55 -0.83 5.64 -7.83
C GLY A 55 -0.39 4.71 -8.96
N VAL A 56 -0.08 5.24 -10.15
CA VAL A 56 0.26 4.43 -11.33
C VAL A 56 1.73 4.58 -11.70
N ARG A 57 2.55 3.54 -11.46
CA ARG A 57 4.00 3.56 -11.68
C ARG A 57 4.39 3.67 -13.15
N GLY A 58 3.62 3.04 -14.04
CA GLY A 58 4.00 2.83 -15.44
C GLY A 58 4.74 1.50 -15.64
N THR A 59 5.63 1.45 -16.62
CA THR A 59 6.33 0.25 -17.10
C THR A 59 7.77 0.10 -16.59
N ARG A 60 8.17 0.97 -15.67
CA ARG A 60 9.56 1.06 -15.19
C ARG A 60 9.65 1.20 -13.68
N PHE A 61 10.41 0.31 -13.04
CA PHE A 61 10.86 0.49 -11.66
C PHE A 61 11.99 1.51 -11.58
N PHE A 62 13.04 1.27 -12.36
CA PHE A 62 14.18 2.19 -12.44
C PHE A 62 13.97 3.23 -13.53
N ASN A 63 14.16 4.51 -13.18
CA ASN A 63 14.05 5.65 -14.09
C ASN A 63 12.69 5.68 -14.85
N GLY A 64 11.61 5.42 -14.10
CA GLY A 64 10.24 5.51 -14.59
C GLY A 64 9.74 6.96 -14.72
N VAL A 65 8.61 7.14 -15.40
CA VAL A 65 7.98 8.46 -15.52
C VAL A 65 7.27 8.80 -14.20
N PRO A 66 7.54 9.98 -13.60
CA PRO A 66 6.90 10.37 -12.35
C PRO A 66 5.36 10.30 -12.37
N ALA A 67 4.73 10.06 -11.23
CA ALA A 67 3.27 9.95 -11.11
C ALA A 67 2.72 10.59 -9.82
N ALA A 68 1.39 10.69 -9.74
CA ALA A 68 0.71 11.04 -8.50
C ALA A 68 0.74 9.85 -7.52
N CYS A 69 1.39 10.03 -6.37
CA CYS A 69 1.33 9.10 -5.24
C CYS A 69 0.27 9.60 -4.24
N LEU A 70 -0.80 8.83 -4.08
CA LEU A 70 -1.84 9.01 -3.09
C LEU A 70 -1.36 8.51 -1.72
N PRO A 71 -2.06 8.85 -0.62
CA PRO A 71 -1.84 8.18 0.65
C PRO A 71 -1.95 6.65 0.53
N CYS A 72 -1.26 5.93 1.42
CA CYS A 72 -1.36 4.47 1.50
C CYS A 72 -2.79 4.01 1.86
N GLY A 73 -3.09 2.72 1.68
CA GLY A 73 -4.44 2.16 1.85
C GLY A 73 -5.03 2.47 3.23
N THR A 74 -4.26 2.29 4.31
CA THR A 74 -4.70 2.64 5.67
C THR A 74 -4.91 4.14 5.85
N GLY A 75 -4.09 4.99 5.22
CA GLY A 75 -4.31 6.44 5.21
C GLY A 75 -5.59 6.85 4.46
N LEU A 76 -5.89 6.20 3.33
CA LEU A 76 -7.14 6.42 2.58
C LEU A 76 -8.36 5.94 3.38
N ALA A 77 -8.29 4.76 4.00
CA ALA A 77 -9.37 4.26 4.84
C ALA A 77 -9.61 5.14 6.07
N ALA A 78 -8.54 5.75 6.61
CA ALA A 78 -8.65 6.69 7.73
C ALA A 78 -9.46 7.94 7.40
N THR A 79 -9.71 8.24 6.12
CA THR A 79 -10.62 9.32 5.73
C THR A 79 -12.08 9.03 6.09
N TRP A 80 -12.49 7.75 6.09
CA TRP A 80 -13.89 7.32 6.19
C TRP A 80 -14.82 8.05 5.21
N ASP A 81 -14.31 8.38 4.03
CA ASP A 81 -14.97 9.21 3.02
C ASP A 81 -14.90 8.53 1.65
N THR A 82 -15.97 7.80 1.31
CA THR A 82 -16.07 7.07 0.05
C THR A 82 -16.14 7.99 -1.17
N ASP A 83 -16.66 9.21 -1.03
CA ASP A 83 -16.71 10.18 -2.12
C ASP A 83 -15.32 10.76 -2.41
N LEU A 84 -14.54 11.05 -1.37
CA LEU A 84 -13.16 11.52 -1.52
C LEU A 84 -12.25 10.42 -2.08
N VAL A 85 -12.38 9.19 -1.58
CA VAL A 85 -11.61 8.03 -2.10
C VAL A 85 -11.98 7.74 -3.55
N LYS A 86 -13.25 7.87 -3.94
CA LYS A 86 -13.68 7.75 -5.35
C LYS A 86 -13.01 8.80 -6.24
N LYS A 87 -12.84 10.04 -5.77
CA LYS A 87 -12.07 11.07 -6.52
C LYS A 87 -10.60 10.68 -6.67
N GLY A 88 -10.00 10.10 -5.62
CA GLY A 88 -8.66 9.51 -5.68
C GLY A 88 -8.56 8.40 -6.75
N GLY A 89 -9.53 7.49 -6.78
CA GLY A 89 -9.60 6.45 -7.82
C GLY A 89 -9.75 7.02 -9.24
N ALA A 90 -10.52 8.09 -9.41
CA ALA A 90 -10.62 8.77 -10.72
C ALA A 90 -9.30 9.42 -11.15
N LEU A 91 -8.55 10.00 -10.21
CA LEU A 91 -7.19 10.49 -10.47
C LEU A 91 -6.26 9.34 -10.88
N GLN A 92 -6.31 8.18 -10.21
CA GLN A 92 -5.56 7.00 -10.63
C GLN A 92 -5.93 6.55 -12.06
N GLY A 93 -7.21 6.57 -12.42
CA GLY A 93 -7.66 6.30 -13.79
C GLY A 93 -7.08 7.30 -14.82
N ALA A 94 -7.03 8.59 -14.49
CA ALA A 94 -6.38 9.61 -15.32
C ALA A 94 -4.86 9.39 -15.45
N GLU A 95 -4.18 9.05 -14.34
CA GLU A 95 -2.76 8.67 -14.35
C GLU A 95 -2.51 7.46 -15.25
N ALA A 96 -3.35 6.43 -15.18
CA ALA A 96 -3.22 5.25 -16.05
C ALA A 96 -3.30 5.62 -17.53
N ILE A 97 -4.27 6.44 -17.93
CA ILE A 97 -4.38 6.93 -19.31
C ILE A 97 -3.13 7.72 -19.71
N ALA A 98 -2.61 8.58 -18.84
CA ALA A 98 -1.38 9.33 -19.10
C ALA A 98 -0.15 8.42 -19.24
N LYS A 99 -0.11 7.33 -18.47
CA LYS A 99 0.91 6.27 -18.55
C LYS A 99 0.62 5.24 -19.64
N GLY A 100 -0.41 5.43 -20.47
CA GLY A 100 -0.76 4.49 -21.53
C GLY A 100 -1.18 3.10 -21.02
N ALA A 101 -1.61 3.00 -19.76
CA ALA A 101 -2.10 1.78 -19.13
C ALA A 101 -3.63 1.73 -19.19
N SER A 102 -4.16 0.55 -19.53
CA SER A 102 -5.61 0.31 -19.62
C SER A 102 -6.16 -0.42 -18.40
N VAL A 103 -5.28 -0.96 -17.55
CA VAL A 103 -5.61 -1.73 -16.35
C VAL A 103 -4.72 -1.28 -15.20
N ILE A 104 -5.32 -1.00 -14.04
CA ILE A 104 -4.60 -0.73 -12.78
C ILE A 104 -4.61 -1.98 -11.92
N LEU A 105 -3.45 -2.38 -11.41
CA LEU A 105 -3.27 -3.50 -10.49
C LEU A 105 -3.57 -3.06 -9.05
N GLY A 106 -4.81 -2.66 -8.79
CA GLY A 106 -5.32 -2.23 -7.49
C GLY A 106 -6.83 -1.95 -7.53
N PRO A 107 -7.46 -1.72 -6.36
CA PRO A 107 -6.85 -1.56 -5.04
C PRO A 107 -6.45 -2.88 -4.35
N THR A 108 -5.65 -2.79 -3.30
CA THR A 108 -5.29 -3.91 -2.42
C THR A 108 -6.20 -3.92 -1.18
N THR A 109 -6.75 -5.08 -0.79
CA THR A 109 -7.72 -5.20 0.31
C THR A 109 -7.59 -6.48 1.14
N ASN A 110 -6.36 -6.94 1.35
CA ASN A 110 -6.06 -7.98 2.33
C ASN A 110 -6.31 -7.45 3.77
N MET A 111 -6.35 -8.34 4.75
CA MET A 111 -6.82 -8.01 6.10
C MET A 111 -5.67 -7.98 7.10
N GLN A 112 -5.52 -6.86 7.83
CA GLN A 112 -4.51 -6.73 8.89
C GLN A 112 -4.91 -7.51 10.16
N ARG A 113 -4.89 -8.84 10.09
CA ARG A 113 -5.07 -9.72 11.27
C ARG A 113 -3.97 -9.53 12.34
N SER A 114 -2.82 -9.03 11.92
CA SER A 114 -1.68 -8.63 12.73
C SER A 114 -1.24 -7.21 12.34
N PRO A 115 -0.70 -6.43 13.28
CA PRO A 115 -0.09 -5.14 12.95
C PRO A 115 1.23 -5.29 12.18
N LEU A 116 1.82 -6.49 12.11
CA LEU A 116 3.20 -6.69 11.63
C LEU A 116 3.33 -6.88 10.11
N GLY A 117 2.22 -7.03 9.38
CA GLY A 117 2.26 -7.39 7.97
C GLY A 117 3.03 -6.40 7.11
N GLY A 118 3.96 -6.90 6.28
CA GLY A 118 4.81 -6.09 5.41
C GLY A 118 4.03 -5.19 4.47
N ARG A 119 2.87 -5.68 3.99
CA ARG A 119 1.91 -4.93 3.14
C ARG A 119 0.67 -4.46 3.89
N GLY A 120 0.73 -4.42 5.22
CA GLY A 120 -0.37 -3.91 6.05
C GLY A 120 -0.71 -2.45 5.69
N PHE A 121 0.29 -1.64 5.34
CA PHE A 121 0.10 -0.25 4.87
C PHE A 121 -0.71 -0.14 3.56
N GLU A 122 -0.65 -1.18 2.73
CA GLU A 122 -1.15 -1.17 1.35
C GLU A 122 -2.65 -1.44 1.27
N SER A 123 -3.17 -2.22 2.22
CA SER A 123 -4.60 -2.53 2.35
C SER A 123 -5.33 -1.52 3.24
N PHE A 124 -6.66 -1.59 3.32
CA PHE A 124 -7.47 -0.53 3.93
C PHE A 124 -7.67 -0.64 5.45
N SER A 125 -8.15 -1.78 5.96
CA SER A 125 -8.64 -1.86 7.35
C SER A 125 -8.74 -3.29 7.87
N GLU A 126 -8.63 -3.44 9.20
CA GLU A 126 -8.97 -4.68 9.91
C GLU A 126 -10.48 -4.99 9.89
N ASP A 127 -11.32 -3.99 9.60
CA ASP A 127 -12.75 -4.18 9.48
C ASP A 127 -13.14 -4.46 8.02
N PRO A 128 -13.78 -5.61 7.75
CA PRO A 128 -14.12 -6.02 6.39
C PRO A 128 -15.17 -5.13 5.72
N TYR A 129 -16.05 -4.47 6.48
CA TYR A 129 -17.02 -3.53 5.90
C TYR A 129 -16.32 -2.25 5.45
N LEU A 130 -15.47 -1.66 6.31
CA LEU A 130 -14.69 -0.47 5.93
C LEU A 130 -13.76 -0.78 4.75
N ALA A 131 -13.02 -1.90 4.79
CA ALA A 131 -12.13 -2.31 3.70
C ALA A 131 -12.89 -2.53 2.38
N GLY A 132 -14.06 -3.17 2.44
CA GLY A 132 -14.93 -3.36 1.27
C GLY A 132 -15.48 -2.04 0.71
N ALA A 133 -15.94 -1.14 1.57
CA ALA A 133 -16.48 0.16 1.16
C ALA A 133 -15.41 1.05 0.50
N MET A 134 -14.20 1.07 1.04
CA MET A 134 -13.06 1.80 0.44
C MET A 134 -12.63 1.17 -0.88
N SER A 135 -12.58 -0.16 -0.95
CA SER A 135 -12.30 -0.89 -2.21
C SER A 135 -13.33 -0.57 -3.29
N ALA A 136 -14.63 -0.60 -2.95
CA ALA A 136 -15.70 -0.26 -3.87
C ALA A 136 -15.59 1.19 -4.36
N ALA A 137 -15.29 2.14 -3.46
CA ALA A 137 -15.09 3.55 -3.80
C ALA A 137 -13.92 3.74 -4.78
N THR A 138 -12.77 3.14 -4.51
CA THR A 138 -11.58 3.22 -5.40
C THR A 138 -11.88 2.61 -6.77
N VAL A 139 -12.47 1.42 -6.82
CA VAL A 139 -12.86 0.75 -8.09
C VAL A 139 -13.84 1.60 -8.88
N ASN A 140 -14.86 2.15 -8.22
CA ASN A 140 -15.83 3.05 -8.86
C ASN A 140 -15.16 4.32 -9.42
N GLY A 141 -14.13 4.83 -8.73
CA GLY A 141 -13.31 5.95 -9.21
C GLY A 141 -12.54 5.58 -10.47
N ILE A 142 -11.75 4.51 -10.41
CA ILE A 142 -10.92 4.03 -11.53
C ILE A 142 -11.80 3.74 -12.76
N GLN A 143 -12.85 2.93 -12.60
CA GLN A 143 -13.70 2.50 -13.71
C GLN A 143 -14.55 3.63 -14.30
N SER A 144 -14.72 4.75 -13.58
CA SER A 144 -15.39 5.93 -14.14
C SER A 144 -14.62 6.60 -15.28
N THR A 145 -13.31 6.32 -15.41
CA THR A 145 -12.49 6.81 -16.53
C THR A 145 -12.42 5.84 -17.71
N GLY A 146 -13.06 4.67 -17.60
CA GLY A 146 -12.97 3.57 -18.57
C GLY A 146 -11.76 2.64 -18.37
N VAL A 147 -10.88 2.95 -17.42
CA VAL A 147 -9.75 2.09 -17.03
C VAL A 147 -10.25 0.93 -16.17
N ALA A 148 -9.76 -0.28 -16.43
CA ALA A 148 -10.14 -1.46 -15.64
C ALA A 148 -9.41 -1.47 -14.28
N ALA A 149 -10.14 -1.75 -13.21
CA ALA A 149 -9.57 -1.97 -11.88
C ALA A 149 -9.33 -3.47 -11.62
N THR A 150 -8.26 -3.78 -10.90
CA THR A 150 -7.92 -5.16 -10.50
C THR A 150 -7.82 -5.26 -8.99
N ILE A 151 -8.88 -5.74 -8.33
CA ILE A 151 -8.88 -5.89 -6.87
C ILE A 151 -7.95 -7.04 -6.46
N LYS A 152 -7.12 -6.83 -5.42
CA LYS A 152 -6.06 -7.79 -5.03
C LYS A 152 -5.83 -7.87 -3.52
N HIS A 153 -5.23 -8.94 -2.98
CA HIS A 153 -4.95 -10.23 -3.63
C HIS A 153 -5.94 -11.25 -3.10
N TYR A 154 -6.69 -11.88 -4.00
CA TYR A 154 -7.78 -12.80 -3.70
C TYR A 154 -7.22 -14.22 -3.47
N VAL A 155 -7.12 -14.75 -2.25
CA VAL A 155 -7.47 -14.17 -0.93
C VAL A 155 -6.49 -14.68 0.15
N CYS A 156 -6.51 -14.06 1.34
CA CYS A 156 -5.73 -14.42 2.52
C CYS A 156 -4.19 -14.27 2.38
N ASN A 157 -3.75 -13.33 1.53
CA ASN A 157 -2.35 -12.89 1.49
C ASN A 157 -2.09 -11.85 2.58
N ASP A 158 -2.28 -12.26 3.84
CA ASP A 158 -2.30 -11.35 4.99
C ASP A 158 -0.94 -11.27 5.71
N GLN A 159 0.12 -11.86 5.13
CA GLN A 159 1.52 -11.82 5.57
C GLN A 159 2.46 -12.04 4.38
N GLU A 160 3.70 -11.58 4.48
CA GLU A 160 4.71 -11.71 3.41
C GLU A 160 5.65 -12.91 3.60
N ASP A 161 5.89 -13.35 4.85
CA ASP A 161 6.77 -14.49 5.16
C ASP A 161 6.34 -15.75 4.38
N GLN A 162 7.20 -16.16 3.44
CA GLN A 162 7.00 -17.27 2.53
C GLN A 162 5.65 -17.23 1.79
N ARG A 163 5.15 -16.05 1.43
CA ARG A 163 3.86 -15.85 0.74
C ARG A 163 3.60 -16.76 -0.47
N GLN A 164 4.65 -17.19 -1.18
CA GLN A 164 4.55 -18.12 -2.32
C GLN A 164 4.25 -19.57 -1.93
N ALA A 165 4.47 -19.95 -0.67
CA ALA A 165 4.38 -21.34 -0.21
C ALA A 165 3.44 -21.54 0.98
N VAL A 166 3.24 -20.48 1.78
CA VAL A 166 2.45 -20.51 3.01
C VAL A 166 1.01 -20.91 2.74
N ASP A 167 0.49 -21.78 3.59
CA ASP A 167 -0.90 -22.19 3.64
C ASP A 167 -1.63 -21.47 4.76
N SER A 168 -2.53 -20.57 4.39
CA SER A 168 -3.46 -19.91 5.31
C SER A 168 -4.56 -20.92 5.67
N ILE A 169 -4.50 -21.43 6.90
CA ILE A 169 -5.41 -22.44 7.43
C ILE A 169 -6.44 -21.76 8.33
N LEU A 170 -7.70 -21.78 7.90
CA LEU A 170 -8.79 -21.05 8.54
C LEU A 170 -10.16 -21.73 8.34
N THR A 171 -11.10 -21.40 9.21
CA THR A 171 -12.50 -21.84 9.10
C THR A 171 -13.20 -21.18 7.92
N GLU A 172 -14.25 -21.81 7.38
CA GLU A 172 -15.03 -21.22 6.29
C GLU A 172 -15.76 -19.97 6.80
N ARG A 173 -16.14 -19.96 8.08
CA ARG A 173 -16.71 -18.79 8.75
C ARG A 173 -15.77 -17.58 8.70
N ALA A 174 -14.52 -17.74 9.15
CA ALA A 174 -13.53 -16.66 9.11
C ALA A 174 -13.24 -16.24 7.66
N LEU A 175 -13.08 -17.20 6.75
CA LEU A 175 -12.90 -16.95 5.31
C LEU A 175 -14.01 -16.04 4.76
N ARG A 176 -15.27 -16.32 5.10
CA ARG A 176 -16.45 -15.61 4.59
C ARG A 176 -16.71 -14.26 5.26
N GLU A 177 -16.61 -14.21 6.58
CA GLU A 177 -16.95 -13.01 7.37
C GLU A 177 -15.84 -11.96 7.36
N ILE A 178 -14.59 -12.37 7.19
CA ILE A 178 -13.43 -11.47 7.29
C ILE A 178 -12.74 -11.29 5.93
N TYR A 179 -12.23 -12.36 5.34
CA TYR A 179 -11.24 -12.22 4.26
C TYR A 179 -11.87 -12.09 2.87
N LEU A 180 -13.01 -12.77 2.63
CA LEU A 180 -13.78 -12.65 1.39
C LEU A 180 -14.75 -11.46 1.42
N MET A 181 -15.19 -11.02 2.61
CA MET A 181 -16.17 -9.95 2.77
C MET A 181 -15.79 -8.63 2.05
N PRO A 182 -14.55 -8.09 2.10
CA PRO A 182 -14.23 -6.87 1.36
C PRO A 182 -14.35 -7.05 -0.16
N PHE A 183 -13.96 -8.22 -0.69
CA PHE A 183 -14.13 -8.56 -2.11
C PHE A 183 -15.59 -8.73 -2.49
N MET A 184 -16.39 -9.34 -1.60
CA MET A 184 -17.85 -9.50 -1.78
C MET A 184 -18.54 -8.14 -1.86
N ILE A 185 -18.20 -7.21 -0.96
CA ILE A 185 -18.72 -5.84 -0.94
C ILE A 185 -18.30 -5.09 -2.21
N ALA A 186 -17.04 -5.17 -2.61
CA ALA A 186 -16.58 -4.56 -3.85
C ALA A 186 -17.30 -5.14 -5.09
N GLN A 187 -17.45 -6.46 -5.17
CA GLN A 187 -18.19 -7.08 -6.27
C GLN A 187 -19.66 -6.61 -6.33
N ARG A 188 -20.31 -6.47 -5.17
CA ARG A 188 -21.69 -5.96 -5.06
C ARG A 188 -21.81 -4.50 -5.49
N ASP A 189 -20.91 -3.65 -5.00
CA ASP A 189 -21.07 -2.19 -5.04
C ASP A 189 -20.30 -1.49 -6.17
N SER A 190 -19.35 -2.18 -6.81
CA SER A 190 -18.52 -1.58 -7.85
C SER A 190 -18.23 -2.49 -9.06
N LYS A 191 -18.44 -3.81 -8.95
CA LYS A 191 -18.19 -4.80 -10.02
C LYS A 191 -16.80 -4.58 -10.67
N PRO A 192 -15.70 -4.90 -9.96
CA PRO A 192 -14.36 -4.81 -10.52
C PRO A 192 -14.28 -5.55 -11.86
N ASP A 193 -13.57 -4.99 -12.83
CA ASP A 193 -13.36 -5.62 -14.14
C ASP A 193 -12.40 -6.83 -14.03
N CYS A 194 -11.49 -6.78 -13.06
CA CYS A 194 -10.50 -7.82 -12.83
C CYS A 194 -10.34 -8.19 -11.35
N PHE A 195 -9.95 -9.44 -11.09
CA PHE A 195 -9.44 -9.94 -9.81
C PHE A 195 -8.02 -10.45 -9.99
N MET A 196 -7.13 -10.17 -9.03
CA MET A 196 -5.80 -10.79 -8.98
C MET A 196 -5.75 -11.81 -7.84
N THR A 197 -5.41 -13.06 -8.17
CA THR A 197 -5.30 -14.11 -7.15
C THR A 197 -4.02 -14.01 -6.35
N ALA A 198 -4.10 -14.27 -5.06
CA ALA A 198 -2.97 -14.27 -4.14
C ALA A 198 -1.90 -15.34 -4.45
N TYR A 199 -0.69 -15.11 -3.91
CA TYR A 199 0.42 -16.05 -3.93
C TYR A 199 0.15 -17.31 -3.08
N ASN A 200 -0.40 -17.13 -1.89
CA ASN A 200 -0.49 -18.17 -0.87
C ASN A 200 -1.52 -19.27 -1.19
N LYS A 201 -1.49 -20.33 -0.39
CA LYS A 201 -2.55 -21.32 -0.33
C LYS A 201 -3.62 -20.91 0.67
N VAL A 202 -4.82 -21.40 0.42
CA VAL A 202 -5.95 -21.33 1.34
C VAL A 202 -6.44 -22.75 1.55
N ASN A 203 -6.32 -23.25 2.78
CA ASN A 203 -6.71 -24.61 3.16
C ASN A 203 -6.14 -25.70 2.21
N GLY A 204 -4.85 -25.61 1.90
CA GLY A 204 -4.08 -26.63 1.18
C GLY A 204 -3.90 -26.42 -0.32
N THR A 205 -4.59 -25.47 -0.94
CA THR A 205 -4.54 -25.22 -2.40
C THR A 205 -4.19 -23.77 -2.71
N HIS A 206 -3.28 -23.49 -3.65
CA HIS A 206 -2.93 -22.11 -4.02
C HIS A 206 -4.16 -21.35 -4.48
N ALA A 207 -4.29 -20.08 -4.09
CA ALA A 207 -5.47 -19.29 -4.43
C ALA A 207 -5.71 -19.24 -5.96
N SER A 208 -4.63 -19.16 -6.74
CA SER A 208 -4.65 -19.17 -8.21
C SER A 208 -5.10 -20.49 -8.85
N GLU A 209 -5.09 -21.60 -8.09
CA GLU A 209 -5.50 -22.92 -8.54
C GLU A 209 -6.69 -23.51 -7.75
N ASN A 210 -7.35 -22.70 -6.92
CA ASN A 210 -8.40 -23.15 -6.03
C ASN A 210 -9.80 -23.01 -6.68
N PRO A 211 -10.45 -24.12 -7.13
CA PRO A 211 -11.75 -24.06 -7.78
C PRO A 211 -12.85 -23.56 -6.84
N ARG A 212 -12.75 -23.82 -5.53
CA ARG A 212 -13.70 -23.30 -4.54
C ARG A 212 -13.72 -21.78 -4.56
N LEU A 213 -12.55 -21.15 -4.57
CA LEU A 213 -12.44 -19.68 -4.55
C LEU A 213 -12.86 -19.04 -5.90
N ILE A 214 -12.36 -19.58 -7.01
CA ILE A 214 -12.52 -18.94 -8.33
C ILE A 214 -13.83 -19.35 -9.00
N LYS A 215 -14.12 -20.66 -9.08
CA LYS A 215 -15.31 -21.16 -9.78
C LYS A 215 -16.54 -21.09 -8.91
N ASP A 216 -16.47 -21.63 -7.69
CA ASP A 216 -17.68 -21.81 -6.88
C ASP A 216 -18.11 -20.48 -6.22
N VAL A 217 -17.18 -19.77 -5.56
CA VAL A 217 -17.49 -18.49 -4.89
C VAL A 217 -17.55 -17.33 -5.89
N LEU A 218 -16.43 -16.99 -6.53
CA LEU A 218 -16.33 -15.76 -7.32
C LEU A 218 -17.27 -15.79 -8.55
N ARG A 219 -17.17 -16.81 -9.40
CA ARG A 219 -17.99 -16.90 -10.62
C ARG A 219 -19.39 -17.47 -10.35
N GLY A 220 -19.50 -18.53 -9.56
CA GLY A 220 -20.76 -19.21 -9.28
C GLY A 220 -21.66 -18.43 -8.34
N GLU A 221 -21.18 -18.16 -7.13
CA GLU A 221 -21.98 -17.55 -6.07
C GLU A 221 -22.16 -16.04 -6.26
N TRP A 222 -21.10 -15.31 -6.62
CA TRP A 222 -21.14 -13.85 -6.77
C TRP A 222 -21.39 -13.39 -8.21
N GLY A 223 -21.44 -14.31 -9.18
CA GLY A 223 -21.76 -14.00 -10.57
C GLY A 223 -20.70 -13.12 -11.26
N PHE A 224 -19.43 -13.22 -10.87
CA PHE A 224 -18.35 -12.49 -11.52
C PHE A 224 -18.13 -12.97 -12.96
N ASP A 225 -18.19 -12.02 -13.91
CA ASP A 225 -18.03 -12.23 -15.35
C ASP A 225 -16.88 -11.37 -15.92
N GLY A 226 -15.82 -11.19 -15.13
CA GLY A 226 -14.61 -10.48 -15.52
C GLY A 226 -13.39 -11.38 -15.57
N LEU A 227 -12.21 -10.76 -15.67
CA LEU A 227 -10.94 -11.46 -15.81
C LEU A 227 -10.29 -11.76 -14.46
N VAL A 228 -9.81 -13.00 -14.28
CA VAL A 228 -8.97 -13.40 -13.15
C VAL A 228 -7.52 -13.52 -13.62
N MET A 229 -6.62 -12.73 -13.04
CA MET A 229 -5.18 -12.78 -13.33
C MET A 229 -4.35 -13.27 -12.14
N SER A 230 -3.13 -13.75 -12.41
CA SER A 230 -2.25 -14.26 -11.38
C SER A 230 -1.39 -13.19 -10.76
N ASP A 231 -1.18 -13.30 -9.45
CA ASP A 231 0.12 -12.98 -8.84
C ASP A 231 1.07 -14.21 -8.93
N TRP A 232 0.51 -15.44 -8.85
CA TRP A 232 1.22 -16.72 -9.05
C TRP A 232 0.52 -17.71 -10.01
N HIS A 233 1.29 -18.43 -10.82
CA HIS A 233 0.82 -19.11 -12.02
C HIS A 233 -0.10 -20.34 -11.76
N SER A 234 -1.15 -20.51 -12.58
CA SER A 234 -1.97 -21.75 -12.67
C SER A 234 -2.64 -21.89 -14.04
N VAL A 235 -3.42 -22.94 -14.33
CA VAL A 235 -4.24 -23.09 -15.57
C VAL A 235 -5.65 -23.65 -15.31
N LYS A 236 -5.82 -24.64 -14.42
CA LYS A 236 -7.05 -25.47 -14.36
C LYS A 236 -8.21 -24.91 -13.53
N ALA A 237 -7.99 -23.86 -12.75
CA ALA A 237 -8.98 -23.36 -11.78
C ALA A 237 -9.82 -22.18 -12.25
N GLY A 238 -9.73 -21.76 -13.52
CA GLY A 238 -10.43 -20.57 -14.02
C GLY A 238 -9.62 -19.29 -13.87
N LEU A 239 -8.31 -19.40 -13.66
CA LEU A 239 -7.35 -18.31 -13.82
C LEU A 239 -7.20 -18.01 -15.32
N ASP A 240 -7.52 -16.80 -15.75
CA ASP A 240 -7.62 -16.45 -17.17
C ASP A 240 -6.29 -15.94 -17.74
N LEU A 241 -5.56 -15.09 -17.01
CA LEU A 241 -4.31 -14.48 -17.47
C LEU A 241 -3.13 -14.73 -16.49
N GLU A 242 -2.02 -15.25 -17.02
CA GLU A 242 -0.75 -15.37 -16.28
C GLU A 242 0.06 -14.08 -16.47
N MET A 243 0.30 -13.37 -15.37
CA MET A 243 1.23 -12.24 -15.31
C MET A 243 2.29 -12.51 -14.22
N PRO A 244 3.51 -11.95 -14.36
CA PRO A 244 4.07 -11.32 -15.57
C PRO A 244 4.48 -12.35 -16.65
N GLY A 245 4.81 -11.85 -17.84
CA GLY A 245 5.49 -12.60 -18.90
C GLY A 245 7.03 -12.49 -18.86
N PRO A 246 7.75 -13.34 -19.63
CA PRO A 246 7.24 -14.43 -20.45
C PRO A 246 6.75 -15.60 -19.60
N THR A 247 5.76 -16.33 -20.13
CA THR A 247 5.11 -17.44 -19.41
C THR A 247 6.07 -18.53 -18.94
N TYR A 248 5.89 -18.99 -17.70
CA TYR A 248 6.58 -20.15 -17.15
C TYR A 248 5.85 -21.45 -17.47
N ILE A 249 4.51 -21.43 -17.41
CA ILE A 249 3.70 -22.65 -17.47
C ILE A 249 2.70 -22.71 -18.62
N ARG A 250 2.24 -21.59 -19.17
CA ARG A 250 1.15 -21.55 -20.16
C ARG A 250 1.58 -21.67 -21.61
N GLY A 251 2.86 -21.63 -21.94
CA GLY A 251 3.32 -21.86 -23.32
C GLY A 251 3.36 -23.34 -23.71
N LYS A 252 4.56 -23.96 -23.63
CA LYS A 252 4.78 -25.34 -24.10
C LYS A 252 3.99 -26.39 -23.30
N LEU A 253 3.74 -26.16 -22.00
CA LEU A 253 3.06 -27.16 -21.18
C LEU A 253 1.56 -27.24 -21.48
N VAL A 254 0.88 -26.12 -21.76
CA VAL A 254 -0.52 -26.13 -22.18
C VAL A 254 -0.68 -26.83 -23.53
N ASN A 255 0.19 -26.53 -24.50
CA ASN A 255 0.19 -27.24 -25.79
C ASN A 255 0.36 -28.75 -25.61
N ARG A 256 1.28 -29.18 -24.73
CA ARG A 256 1.46 -30.60 -24.40
C ARG A 256 0.25 -31.19 -23.68
N ALA A 257 -0.38 -30.45 -22.77
CA ALA A 257 -1.57 -30.87 -22.06
C ALA A 257 -2.76 -31.06 -23.00
N LEU A 258 -2.96 -30.17 -23.98
CA LEU A 258 -3.93 -30.33 -25.06
C LEU A 258 -3.63 -31.57 -25.89
N GLY A 259 -2.38 -31.74 -26.33
CA GLY A 259 -1.96 -32.88 -27.16
C GLY A 259 -2.10 -34.25 -26.51
N CYS A 260 -2.08 -34.32 -25.17
CA CYS A 260 -2.30 -35.56 -24.41
C CYS A 260 -3.70 -35.67 -23.76
N GLY A 261 -4.63 -34.75 -24.08
CA GLY A 261 -6.00 -34.79 -23.58
C GLY A 261 -6.16 -34.47 -22.09
N LYS A 262 -5.17 -33.85 -21.45
CA LYS A 262 -5.27 -33.40 -20.05
C LYS A 262 -6.04 -32.08 -19.90
N LEU A 263 -6.14 -31.31 -20.99
CA LEU A 263 -6.95 -30.11 -21.15
C LEU A 263 -7.74 -30.24 -22.45
N GLY A 264 -8.99 -29.78 -22.46
CA GLY A 264 -9.76 -29.59 -23.67
C GLY A 264 -9.54 -28.21 -24.27
N VAL A 265 -9.79 -28.06 -25.57
CA VAL A 265 -9.86 -26.73 -26.21
C VAL A 265 -10.93 -25.84 -25.56
N PRO A 266 -12.12 -26.34 -25.15
CA PRO A 266 -13.10 -25.52 -24.42
C PRO A 266 -12.55 -24.92 -23.12
N ASP A 267 -11.69 -25.65 -22.40
CA ASP A 267 -11.07 -25.12 -21.17
C ASP A 267 -10.20 -23.89 -21.46
N VAL A 268 -9.52 -23.87 -22.62
CA VAL A 268 -8.71 -22.76 -23.10
C VAL A 268 -9.59 -21.63 -23.62
N ASP A 269 -10.61 -21.96 -24.43
CA ASP A 269 -11.54 -21.00 -25.02
C ASP A 269 -12.22 -20.16 -23.95
N ASP A 270 -12.64 -20.80 -22.85
CA ASP A 270 -13.27 -20.09 -21.75
C ASP A 270 -12.33 -19.10 -21.04
N ARG A 271 -11.01 -19.30 -21.05
CA ARG A 271 -10.05 -18.34 -20.49
C ARG A 271 -9.76 -17.21 -21.48
N VAL A 272 -9.56 -17.57 -22.75
CA VAL A 272 -9.33 -16.60 -23.84
C VAL A 272 -10.52 -15.64 -23.97
N ARG A 273 -11.74 -16.13 -23.79
CA ARG A 273 -12.95 -15.29 -23.80
C ARG A 273 -12.87 -14.15 -22.79
N GLU A 274 -12.42 -14.42 -21.56
CA GLU A 274 -12.31 -13.39 -20.52
C GLU A 274 -11.21 -12.37 -20.83
N VAL A 275 -10.09 -12.81 -21.44
CA VAL A 275 -9.05 -11.91 -21.95
C VAL A 275 -9.60 -11.01 -23.06
N LEU A 276 -10.33 -11.57 -24.03
CA LEU A 276 -10.95 -10.81 -25.11
C LEU A 276 -12.03 -9.84 -24.60
N LYS A 277 -12.83 -10.23 -23.60
CA LYS A 277 -13.80 -9.35 -22.93
C LYS A 277 -13.10 -8.15 -22.30
N LEU A 278 -11.99 -8.35 -21.59
CA LEU A 278 -11.23 -7.25 -21.00
C LEU A 278 -10.69 -6.30 -22.09
N ILE A 279 -10.06 -6.84 -23.14
CA ILE A 279 -9.54 -6.03 -24.24
C ILE A 279 -10.65 -5.20 -24.88
N LYS A 280 -11.82 -5.81 -25.13
CA LYS A 280 -13.00 -5.10 -25.65
C LYS A 280 -13.53 -4.05 -24.68
N LYS A 281 -13.51 -4.33 -23.37
CA LYS A 281 -13.96 -3.39 -22.32
C LYS A 281 -13.16 -2.09 -22.34
N VAL A 282 -11.84 -2.20 -22.51
CA VAL A 282 -10.92 -1.04 -22.47
C VAL A 282 -10.64 -0.43 -23.84
N GLU A 283 -11.07 -1.06 -24.94
CA GLU A 283 -10.94 -0.55 -26.31
C GLU A 283 -11.39 0.92 -26.48
N PRO A 284 -12.50 1.39 -25.86
CA PRO A 284 -12.94 2.79 -25.98
C PRO A 284 -11.95 3.83 -25.43
N LEU A 285 -10.96 3.43 -24.62
CA LEU A 285 -9.91 4.33 -24.16
C LEU A 285 -9.04 4.85 -25.32
N GLY A 286 -8.98 4.12 -26.44
CA GLY A 286 -8.21 4.52 -27.62
C GLY A 286 -6.71 4.64 -27.37
N ILE A 287 -6.19 3.97 -26.34
CA ILE A 287 -4.76 3.98 -25.99
C ILE A 287 -4.00 3.13 -27.02
N PRO A 288 -3.06 3.71 -27.78
CA PRO A 288 -2.24 2.94 -28.72
C PRO A 288 -1.32 1.96 -27.98
N GLU A 289 -0.97 0.86 -28.64
CA GLU A 289 0.07 -0.03 -28.13
C GLU A 289 1.38 0.74 -27.92
N ASN A 290 2.07 0.44 -26.83
CA ASN A 290 3.32 1.10 -26.46
C ASN A 290 3.20 2.64 -26.35
N ALA A 291 2.01 3.16 -26.02
CA ALA A 291 1.82 4.59 -25.82
C ALA A 291 2.89 5.18 -24.89
N PRO A 292 3.42 6.38 -25.21
CA PRO A 292 4.43 7.02 -24.39
C PRO A 292 3.82 7.40 -23.04
N GLU A 293 4.59 7.17 -21.98
CA GLU A 293 4.20 7.59 -20.63
C GLU A 293 4.34 9.09 -20.45
N ARG A 294 3.31 9.72 -19.89
CA ARG A 294 3.23 11.15 -19.60
C ARG A 294 2.83 11.37 -18.14
N THR A 295 2.83 12.64 -17.74
CA THR A 295 2.43 13.10 -16.41
C THR A 295 1.12 13.89 -16.45
N VAL A 296 0.42 13.94 -15.32
CA VAL A 296 -0.77 14.77 -15.03
C VAL A 296 -0.49 15.61 -13.78
N ASP A 297 0.68 16.25 -13.77
CA ASP A 297 1.13 17.11 -12.67
C ASP A 297 0.50 18.51 -12.81
N THR A 298 -0.57 18.75 -12.06
CA THR A 298 -1.37 19.98 -12.12
C THR A 298 -1.67 20.48 -10.70
N PRO A 299 -1.92 21.79 -10.49
CA PRO A 299 -2.33 22.32 -9.19
C PRO A 299 -3.58 21.62 -8.62
N GLU A 300 -4.52 21.21 -9.48
CA GLU A 300 -5.72 20.45 -9.10
C GLU A 300 -5.36 19.05 -8.58
N THR A 301 -4.40 18.37 -9.22
CA THR A 301 -3.84 17.10 -8.74
C THR A 301 -3.22 17.29 -7.37
N SER A 302 -2.36 18.29 -7.19
CA SER A 302 -1.73 18.62 -5.90
C SER A 302 -2.76 18.91 -4.81
N ALA A 303 -3.80 19.70 -5.11
CA ALA A 303 -4.85 20.02 -4.15
C ALA A 303 -5.65 18.79 -3.72
N LEU A 304 -5.96 17.87 -4.63
CA LEU A 304 -6.64 16.62 -4.31
C LEU A 304 -5.76 15.69 -3.46
N LEU A 305 -4.49 15.53 -3.82
CA LEU A 305 -3.52 14.73 -3.04
C LEU A 305 -3.37 15.26 -1.61
N ARG A 306 -3.27 16.58 -1.46
CA ARG A 306 -3.21 17.25 -0.17
C ARG A 306 -4.49 17.05 0.65
N SER A 307 -5.66 17.11 0.01
CA SER A 307 -6.96 16.87 0.65
C SER A 307 -7.12 15.41 1.11
N LEU A 308 -6.71 14.44 0.30
CA LEU A 308 -6.68 13.02 0.67
C LEU A 308 -5.78 12.79 1.88
N ALA A 309 -4.56 13.34 1.85
CA ALA A 309 -3.59 13.22 2.94
C ALA A 309 -4.11 13.88 4.23
N SER A 310 -4.56 15.14 4.18
CA SER A 310 -4.99 15.87 5.38
C SER A 310 -6.28 15.30 5.99
N SER A 311 -7.19 14.77 5.16
CA SER A 311 -8.41 14.11 5.64
C SER A 311 -8.16 12.74 6.28
N GLY A 312 -7.03 12.11 5.94
CA GLY A 312 -6.61 10.82 6.51
C GLY A 312 -5.80 10.94 7.79
N ILE A 313 -5.19 12.11 8.08
CA ILE A 313 -4.47 12.34 9.34
C ILE A 313 -5.43 12.21 10.52
N VAL A 314 -5.02 11.39 11.50
CA VAL A 314 -5.81 11.14 12.72
C VAL A 314 -5.16 11.83 13.90
N LEU A 315 -5.88 12.75 14.53
CA LEU A 315 -5.50 13.31 15.82
C LEU A 315 -5.86 12.30 16.91
N MET A 316 -4.87 11.57 17.40
CA MET A 316 -5.08 10.50 18.39
C MET A 316 -5.18 11.05 19.81
N LYS A 317 -4.41 12.10 20.13
CA LYS A 317 -4.39 12.74 21.44
C LYS A 317 -4.16 14.25 21.29
N ASN A 318 -4.85 15.07 22.09
CA ASN A 318 -4.64 16.52 22.16
C ASN A 318 -5.08 17.06 23.53
N GLU A 319 -4.23 16.89 24.53
CA GLU A 319 -4.45 17.42 25.88
C GLU A 319 -4.06 18.89 25.97
N LYS A 320 -4.71 19.64 26.87
CA LYS A 320 -4.47 21.06 27.12
C LYS A 320 -4.60 21.96 25.87
N ASN A 321 -5.22 21.46 24.80
CA ASN A 321 -5.37 22.14 23.51
C ASN A 321 -4.04 22.66 22.95
N ILE A 322 -2.99 21.82 22.98
CA ILE A 322 -1.67 22.17 22.46
C ILE A 322 -1.71 22.41 20.95
N LEU A 323 -2.44 21.56 20.22
CA LEU A 323 -2.73 21.77 18.81
C LEU A 323 -4.09 22.45 18.62
N PRO A 324 -4.25 23.31 17.60
CA PRO A 324 -3.24 23.68 16.60
C PRO A 324 -2.18 24.65 17.14
N PHE A 325 -0.95 24.53 16.64
CA PHE A 325 0.17 25.41 16.98
C PHE A 325 0.04 26.81 16.36
N SER A 326 0.72 27.79 16.97
CA SER A 326 0.74 29.16 16.46
C SER A 326 1.82 29.34 15.40
N LYS A 327 1.48 29.93 14.26
CA LYS A 327 2.44 30.27 13.20
C LYS A 327 3.43 31.38 13.57
N THR A 328 3.18 32.11 14.67
CA THR A 328 4.01 33.24 15.11
C THR A 328 5.06 32.84 16.16
N LYS A 329 4.98 31.62 16.69
CA LYS A 329 5.86 31.11 17.74
C LYS A 329 7.11 30.45 17.13
N THR A 330 8.22 30.51 17.86
CA THR A 330 9.44 29.82 17.46
C THR A 330 9.21 28.31 17.48
N THR A 331 9.59 27.63 16.41
CA THR A 331 9.27 26.21 16.21
C THR A 331 10.54 25.40 15.97
N ALA A 332 10.71 24.29 16.69
CA ALA A 332 11.67 23.26 16.33
C ALA A 332 10.96 22.12 15.60
N ILE A 333 11.59 21.62 14.55
CA ILE A 333 11.20 20.41 13.84
C ILE A 333 12.27 19.38 14.16
N ILE A 334 11.91 18.27 14.79
CA ILE A 334 12.88 17.28 15.27
C ILE A 334 12.49 15.90 14.75
N GLY A 335 13.46 15.05 14.44
CA GLY A 335 13.23 13.62 14.27
C GLY A 335 13.54 13.08 12.88
N PRO A 336 13.74 11.75 12.78
CA PRO A 336 14.25 11.08 11.57
C PRO A 336 13.34 11.20 10.35
N ASN A 337 12.03 11.31 10.56
CA ASN A 337 11.06 11.40 9.47
C ASN A 337 10.79 12.84 9.02
N ALA A 338 11.45 13.85 9.61
CA ALA A 338 11.22 15.23 9.23
C ALA A 338 11.83 15.59 7.87
N ALA A 339 13.13 15.33 7.66
CA ALA A 339 13.86 15.75 6.46
C ALA A 339 13.81 14.73 5.29
N ILE A 340 13.30 13.53 5.55
CA ILE A 340 13.15 12.47 4.55
C ILE A 340 11.66 12.14 4.46
N ALA A 341 11.07 12.40 3.28
CA ALA A 341 9.65 12.13 3.08
C ALA A 341 9.37 10.62 3.09
N ALA A 342 8.77 10.12 4.16
CA ALA A 342 8.13 8.80 4.18
C ALA A 342 6.73 8.88 3.52
N TYR A 343 6.70 8.90 2.19
CA TYR A 343 5.47 9.15 1.41
C TYR A 343 4.73 7.88 0.97
N CYS A 344 5.41 6.73 0.88
CA CYS A 344 4.80 5.42 0.57
C CYS A 344 5.54 4.28 1.29
N GLY A 345 4.92 3.09 1.35
CA GLY A 345 5.61 1.85 1.73
C GLY A 345 6.39 1.25 0.55
N GLY A 346 7.16 0.19 0.83
CA GLY A 346 8.04 -0.47 -0.15
C GLY A 346 7.32 -1.45 -1.09
N GLY A 347 8.00 -1.86 -2.17
CA GLY A 347 7.52 -2.90 -3.08
C GLY A 347 6.74 -2.41 -4.30
N SER A 348 5.83 -3.24 -4.81
CA SER A 348 5.02 -2.97 -6.01
C SER A 348 4.07 -1.78 -5.87
N ALA A 349 3.72 -1.35 -4.66
CA ALA A 349 2.98 -0.11 -4.44
C ALA A 349 3.84 1.15 -4.55
N SER A 350 5.17 1.03 -4.53
CA SER A 350 6.06 2.18 -4.69
C SER A 350 6.14 2.66 -6.14
N LEU A 351 6.34 3.97 -6.30
CA LEU A 351 6.50 4.63 -7.59
C LEU A 351 7.38 5.89 -7.42
N LEU A 352 7.88 6.43 -8.52
CA LEU A 352 8.55 7.73 -8.51
C LEU A 352 7.48 8.83 -8.47
N PRO A 353 7.33 9.61 -7.39
CA PRO A 353 6.32 10.65 -7.35
C PRO A 353 6.76 11.88 -8.17
N TYR A 354 5.83 12.73 -8.60
CA TYR A 354 6.17 14.07 -9.16
C TYR A 354 7.15 14.82 -8.27
N TYR A 355 6.84 14.78 -6.97
CA TYR A 355 7.62 15.32 -5.88
C TYR A 355 7.09 14.67 -4.60
N ALA A 356 7.86 14.71 -3.51
CA ALA A 356 7.39 14.35 -2.19
C ALA A 356 7.82 15.43 -1.21
N VAL A 357 6.85 16.17 -0.65
CA VAL A 357 7.12 17.22 0.32
C VAL A 357 7.43 16.59 1.66
N SER A 358 8.65 16.80 2.17
CA SER A 358 9.04 16.32 3.50
C SER A 358 8.26 17.07 4.60
N PRO A 359 8.00 16.46 5.77
CA PRO A 359 7.41 17.19 6.89
C PRO A 359 8.20 18.46 7.25
N LEU A 360 9.52 18.42 7.16
CA LEU A 360 10.39 19.59 7.37
C LEU A 360 10.03 20.73 6.42
N ASP A 361 9.94 20.46 5.11
CA ASP A 361 9.63 21.47 4.10
C ASP A 361 8.20 22.00 4.25
N GLY A 362 7.23 21.10 4.47
CA GLY A 362 5.83 21.46 4.69
C GLY A 362 5.65 22.35 5.91
N LEU A 363 6.27 22.00 7.04
CA LEU A 363 6.19 22.78 8.28
C LEU A 363 6.91 24.13 8.14
N ARG A 364 8.10 24.16 7.53
CA ARG A 364 8.83 25.41 7.23
C ARG A 364 8.05 26.35 6.34
N SER A 365 7.22 25.83 5.43
CA SER A 365 6.39 26.68 4.56
C SER A 365 5.35 27.53 5.32
N GLN A 366 5.02 27.16 6.57
CA GLN A 366 3.94 27.79 7.35
C GLN A 366 4.44 28.71 8.47
N VAL A 367 5.73 28.71 8.77
CA VAL A 367 6.35 29.52 9.83
C VAL A 367 7.55 30.29 9.31
N ARG A 368 7.85 31.45 9.91
CA ARG A 368 8.95 32.31 9.45
C ARG A 368 10.33 31.73 9.72
N GLU A 369 10.50 31.09 10.88
CA GLU A 369 11.76 30.51 11.31
C GLU A 369 11.48 29.16 11.99
N ALA A 370 12.03 28.09 11.44
CA ALA A 370 12.04 26.77 12.07
C ALA A 370 13.41 26.13 11.97
N LYS A 371 13.97 25.81 13.13
CA LYS A 371 15.22 25.08 13.26
C LYS A 371 14.95 23.58 13.18
N TYR A 372 15.95 22.82 12.75
CA TYR A 372 15.85 21.37 12.56
C TYR A 372 17.02 20.66 13.22
N GLU A 373 16.74 19.53 13.87
CA GLU A 373 17.72 18.55 14.31
C GLU A 373 17.22 17.14 14.00
N LEU A 374 18.14 16.24 13.65
CA LEU A 374 17.80 14.84 13.33
C LEU A 374 17.23 14.11 14.56
N GLY A 375 17.83 14.32 15.74
CA GLY A 375 17.42 13.68 16.99
C GLY A 375 17.87 12.23 17.13
N CYS A 376 17.62 11.38 16.14
CA CYS A 376 18.22 10.04 16.05
C CYS A 376 18.09 9.51 14.61
N PRO A 377 18.91 8.54 14.18
CA PRO A 377 18.63 7.75 12.98
C PRO A 377 17.28 7.06 13.10
N GLY A 378 16.54 6.96 11.99
CA GLY A 378 15.27 6.20 11.92
C GLY A 378 15.16 5.28 10.71
N TRP A 379 16.25 5.17 9.94
CA TRP A 379 16.31 4.33 8.76
C TRP A 379 16.75 2.91 9.10
N LYS A 380 16.17 1.92 8.40
CA LYS A 380 16.63 0.52 8.47
C LYS A 380 17.88 0.32 7.61
N SER A 381 17.87 0.94 6.44
CA SER A 381 19.01 1.00 5.53
C SER A 381 19.41 2.43 5.25
N LEU A 382 20.70 2.70 5.02
CA LEU A 382 21.19 4.09 4.90
C LEU A 382 20.40 4.88 3.86
N PRO A 383 20.10 6.17 4.11
CA PRO A 383 19.44 7.03 3.14
C PRO A 383 20.11 7.00 1.77
N LEU A 384 19.30 7.12 0.72
CA LEU A 384 19.77 6.98 -0.66
C LEU A 384 20.85 8.01 -0.99
N MET A 385 21.99 7.50 -1.49
CA MET A 385 23.16 8.28 -1.88
C MET A 385 22.85 9.39 -2.89
N SER A 386 21.87 9.18 -3.79
CA SER A 386 21.48 10.18 -4.79
C SER A 386 20.96 11.49 -4.19
N ARG A 387 20.60 11.53 -2.89
CA ARG A 387 20.24 12.76 -2.15
C ARG A 387 21.41 13.68 -1.87
N LEU A 388 22.63 13.15 -1.84
CA LEU A 388 23.84 13.88 -1.44
C LEU A 388 24.86 14.00 -2.58
N THR A 389 24.83 13.10 -3.56
CA THR A 389 25.75 13.13 -4.70
C THR A 389 25.26 14.02 -5.83
N LYS A 390 26.21 14.50 -6.64
CA LYS A 390 25.93 15.16 -7.91
C LYS A 390 26.67 14.46 -9.05
N THR A 391 26.08 14.51 -10.23
CA THR A 391 26.75 14.14 -11.49
C THR A 391 27.88 15.12 -11.80
N MET A 392 28.76 14.75 -12.74
CA MET A 392 29.81 15.65 -13.24
C MET A 392 29.24 16.90 -13.94
N GLU A 393 27.95 16.89 -14.30
CA GLU A 393 27.20 18.02 -14.85
C GLU A 393 26.45 18.84 -13.78
N ASP A 394 26.78 18.66 -12.49
CA ASP A 394 26.18 19.34 -11.33
C ASP A 394 24.67 19.07 -11.11
N LYS A 395 24.11 18.04 -11.76
CA LYS A 395 22.75 17.54 -11.47
C LYS A 395 22.77 16.66 -10.21
N GLN A 396 21.80 16.82 -9.32
CA GLN A 396 21.60 15.97 -8.13
C GLN A 396 21.42 14.50 -8.53
N GLY A 397 22.26 13.58 -8.04
CA GLY A 397 22.23 12.15 -8.38
C GLY A 397 23.56 11.61 -8.90
N LEU A 398 23.51 10.52 -9.66
CA LEU A 398 24.68 9.86 -10.27
C LEU A 398 24.50 9.69 -11.79
N THR A 399 25.59 9.37 -12.48
CA THR A 399 25.57 8.93 -13.88
C THR A 399 25.92 7.45 -13.95
N MET A 400 25.05 6.63 -14.54
CA MET A 400 25.25 5.20 -14.74
C MET A 400 25.65 4.91 -16.19
N LYS A 401 26.80 4.28 -16.38
CA LYS A 401 27.29 3.77 -17.66
C LYS A 401 27.11 2.27 -17.73
N VAL A 402 26.63 1.78 -18.87
CA VAL A 402 26.32 0.35 -19.07
C VAL A 402 27.35 -0.28 -20.00
N TYR A 403 27.88 -1.44 -19.64
CA TYR A 403 28.93 -2.15 -20.39
C TYR A 403 28.54 -3.61 -20.61
N LEU A 404 28.80 -4.13 -21.82
CA LEU A 404 28.63 -5.57 -22.11
C LEU A 404 29.80 -6.42 -21.64
N ASP A 405 30.96 -5.80 -21.37
CA ASP A 405 32.18 -6.48 -20.98
C ASP A 405 32.53 -6.20 -19.50
N PRO A 406 33.14 -7.18 -18.80
CA PRO A 406 33.55 -7.01 -17.41
C PRO A 406 34.65 -5.95 -17.24
N PRO A 407 34.83 -5.41 -16.02
CA PRO A 407 35.87 -4.41 -15.73
C PRO A 407 37.31 -4.86 -16.04
N SER A 408 37.56 -6.16 -16.18
CA SER A 408 38.87 -6.72 -16.56
C SER A 408 39.26 -6.45 -18.02
N VAL A 409 38.31 -6.07 -18.88
CA VAL A 409 38.58 -5.73 -20.29
C VAL A 409 39.01 -4.26 -20.39
N ARG A 410 40.28 -4.03 -20.76
CA ARG A 410 40.90 -2.68 -20.73
C ARG A 410 40.26 -1.65 -21.65
N ASP A 411 39.78 -2.07 -22.83
CA ASP A 411 39.27 -1.16 -23.88
C ASP A 411 37.74 -1.23 -24.02
N ARG A 412 37.03 -1.67 -22.97
CA ARG A 412 35.57 -1.70 -22.97
C ARG A 412 34.98 -0.30 -23.13
N ARG A 413 33.87 -0.18 -23.83
CA ARG A 413 33.16 1.10 -24.04
C ARG A 413 31.73 1.01 -23.50
N PRO A 414 31.19 2.10 -22.93
CA PRO A 414 29.80 2.09 -22.51
C PRO A 414 28.91 2.02 -23.74
N ILE A 415 27.88 1.20 -23.67
CA ILE A 415 26.82 1.11 -24.68
C ILE A 415 25.68 2.09 -24.41
N ASP A 416 25.59 2.61 -23.18
CA ASP A 416 24.56 3.53 -22.73
C ASP A 416 25.08 4.37 -21.55
N GLU A 417 24.50 5.56 -21.38
CA GLU A 417 24.77 6.47 -20.27
C GLU A 417 23.44 7.07 -19.76
N VAL A 418 23.14 6.85 -18.49
CA VAL A 418 21.83 7.10 -17.90
C VAL A 418 21.97 7.95 -16.64
N TYR A 419 21.18 9.00 -16.53
CA TYR A 419 21.07 9.78 -15.30
C TYR A 419 20.28 9.01 -14.23
N VAL A 420 20.83 8.94 -13.02
CA VAL A 420 20.27 8.26 -11.85
C VAL A 420 19.86 9.31 -10.81
N ASN A 421 18.56 9.61 -10.76
CA ASN A 421 17.99 10.50 -9.73
C ASN A 421 17.70 9.77 -8.40
N LYS A 422 17.52 8.44 -8.43
CA LYS A 422 17.27 7.58 -7.28
C LYS A 422 18.28 6.44 -7.26
N SER A 423 19.13 6.37 -6.25
CA SER A 423 20.15 5.32 -6.11
C SER A 423 19.62 3.99 -5.53
N ASP A 424 18.38 3.67 -5.89
CA ASP A 424 17.68 2.41 -5.63
C ASP A 424 17.22 1.90 -7.00
N ILE A 425 18.02 0.99 -7.56
CA ILE A 425 18.02 0.64 -8.98
C ILE A 425 17.61 -0.82 -9.11
N LEU A 426 16.41 -1.05 -9.64
CA LEU A 426 15.94 -2.38 -10.02
C LEU A 426 15.85 -2.47 -11.55
N LEU A 427 16.66 -3.34 -12.16
CA LEU A 427 16.89 -3.42 -13.61
C LEU A 427 15.98 -4.42 -14.32
N VAL A 428 14.90 -4.84 -13.67
CA VAL A 428 13.99 -5.88 -14.20
C VAL A 428 13.40 -5.51 -15.57
N ASP A 429 13.17 -4.22 -15.80
CA ASP A 429 12.55 -3.65 -17.01
C ASP A 429 13.49 -2.72 -17.79
N TYR A 430 14.77 -2.63 -17.40
CA TYR A 430 15.78 -1.95 -18.19
C TYR A 430 16.06 -2.74 -19.48
N LYS A 431 16.00 -2.08 -20.63
CA LYS A 431 16.21 -2.69 -21.95
C LYS A 431 17.13 -1.80 -22.80
N HIS A 432 18.10 -2.42 -23.47
CA HIS A 432 18.92 -1.77 -24.49
C HIS A 432 19.10 -2.72 -25.69
N PRO A 433 19.03 -2.26 -26.96
CA PRO A 433 19.06 -3.15 -28.13
C PRO A 433 20.29 -4.06 -28.24
N LEU A 434 21.43 -3.62 -27.69
CA LEU A 434 22.68 -4.39 -27.68
C LEU A 434 22.76 -5.45 -26.57
N ILE A 435 21.90 -5.39 -25.55
CA ILE A 435 21.87 -6.37 -24.46
C ILE A 435 21.11 -7.60 -24.94
N LYS A 436 21.78 -8.75 -24.97
CA LYS A 436 21.22 -10.05 -25.40
C LYS A 436 21.13 -11.09 -24.28
N SER A 437 21.63 -10.75 -23.09
CA SER A 437 21.73 -11.60 -21.92
C SER A 437 21.51 -10.73 -20.67
N PRO A 438 20.97 -11.27 -19.56
CA PRO A 438 20.92 -10.55 -18.29
C PRO A 438 22.31 -10.30 -17.67
N LEU A 439 23.40 -10.83 -18.27
CA LEU A 439 24.78 -10.57 -17.84
C LEU A 439 25.34 -9.32 -18.52
N TYR A 440 25.57 -8.27 -17.74
CA TYR A 440 26.28 -7.06 -18.12
C TYR A 440 26.81 -6.32 -16.87
N TRP A 441 27.49 -5.20 -17.04
CA TRP A 441 28.11 -4.43 -15.95
C TRP A 441 27.70 -2.97 -15.99
N LEU A 442 27.67 -2.36 -14.81
CA LEU A 442 27.43 -0.94 -14.62
C LEU A 442 28.63 -0.28 -13.96
N GLU A 443 28.92 0.95 -14.37
CA GLU A 443 29.72 1.88 -13.56
C GLU A 443 28.86 3.10 -13.22
N LEU A 444 28.77 3.47 -11.95
CA LEU A 444 28.12 4.71 -11.54
C LEU A 444 29.17 5.70 -11.06
N ASP A 445 29.12 6.91 -11.58
CA ASP A 445 30.06 7.99 -11.25
C ASP A 445 29.29 9.20 -10.68
N GLY A 446 29.88 9.88 -9.69
CA GLY A 446 29.37 11.12 -9.12
C GLY A 446 30.38 11.80 -8.19
N THR A 447 30.01 12.93 -7.64
CA THR A 447 30.79 13.68 -6.64
C THR A 447 29.96 13.95 -5.40
N PHE A 448 30.60 13.94 -4.23
CA PHE A 448 30.00 14.32 -2.95
C PHE A 448 30.83 15.42 -2.28
N ILE A 449 30.15 16.41 -1.69
CA ILE A 449 30.76 17.49 -0.90
C ILE A 449 30.12 17.47 0.49
N PRO A 450 30.85 17.05 1.54
CA PRO A 450 30.36 17.06 2.93
C PRO A 450 30.02 18.47 3.41
N ASP A 451 28.91 18.61 4.13
CA ASP A 451 28.49 19.85 4.80
C ASP A 451 29.12 20.02 6.19
N GLU A 452 29.63 18.93 6.77
CA GLU A 452 30.47 18.89 7.96
C GLU A 452 31.61 17.88 7.86
N THR A 453 32.70 18.15 8.60
CA THR A 453 33.82 17.22 8.76
C THR A 453 33.40 16.14 9.76
N ASN A 454 33.20 14.92 9.26
CA ASN A 454 32.72 13.80 10.07
C ASN A 454 33.17 12.46 9.46
N GLU A 455 32.91 11.37 10.15
CA GLU A 455 32.87 10.04 9.55
C GLU A 455 31.56 9.89 8.77
N TYR A 456 31.65 9.40 7.53
CA TYR A 456 30.51 9.12 6.66
C TYR A 456 30.42 7.63 6.40
N GLU A 457 29.19 7.13 6.36
CA GLU A 457 28.87 5.74 6.08
C GLU A 457 28.39 5.62 4.64
N PHE A 458 28.97 4.67 3.91
CA PHE A 458 28.59 4.29 2.56
C PHE A 458 28.01 2.89 2.61
N SER A 459 26.92 2.63 1.89
CA SER A 459 26.34 1.29 1.85
C SER A 459 25.99 0.78 0.46
N LEU A 460 26.05 -0.54 0.32
CA LEU A 460 25.64 -1.29 -0.86
C LEU A 460 24.91 -2.57 -0.46
N CYS A 461 23.67 -2.73 -0.93
CA CYS A 461 23.04 -4.03 -1.10
C CYS A 461 22.71 -4.25 -2.57
N CYS A 462 22.73 -5.50 -3.03
CA CYS A 462 22.58 -5.80 -4.44
C CYS A 462 22.00 -7.20 -4.70
N ALA A 463 21.36 -7.34 -5.85
CA ALA A 463 21.07 -8.59 -6.51
C ALA A 463 22.00 -8.64 -7.73
N GLY A 464 23.20 -9.18 -7.53
CA GLY A 464 24.35 -9.06 -8.43
C GLY A 464 25.65 -9.08 -7.61
N THR A 465 26.66 -8.32 -8.03
CA THR A 465 27.89 -8.06 -7.25
C THR A 465 28.27 -6.60 -7.36
N GLY A 466 28.89 -5.99 -6.34
CA GLY A 466 29.38 -4.62 -6.51
C GLY A 466 30.33 -4.10 -5.45
N LYS A 467 30.95 -2.96 -5.76
CA LYS A 467 31.94 -2.25 -4.93
C LYS A 467 31.74 -0.74 -5.03
N ILE A 468 31.96 -0.03 -3.92
CA ILE A 468 31.98 1.43 -3.86
C ILE A 468 33.42 1.90 -3.63
N PHE A 469 33.86 2.86 -4.45
CA PHE A 469 35.16 3.51 -4.36
C PHE A 469 34.97 5.01 -4.11
N VAL A 470 35.78 5.57 -3.22
CA VAL A 470 35.86 7.01 -2.95
C VAL A 470 37.29 7.46 -3.23
N ASN A 471 37.48 8.36 -4.21
CA ASN A 471 38.81 8.77 -4.70
C ASN A 471 39.74 7.59 -5.04
N GLY A 472 39.18 6.46 -5.49
CA GLY A 472 39.92 5.25 -5.86
C GLY A 472 40.16 4.26 -4.72
N GLU A 473 39.87 4.61 -3.47
CA GLU A 473 39.90 3.70 -2.33
C GLU A 473 38.60 2.90 -2.24
N CYS A 474 38.66 1.57 -2.12
CA CYS A 474 37.48 0.72 -1.97
C CYS A 474 36.93 0.85 -0.55
N VAL A 475 35.75 1.45 -0.39
CA VAL A 475 35.12 1.67 0.91
C VAL A 475 34.10 0.57 1.24
N VAL A 476 33.39 0.05 0.24
CA VAL A 476 32.42 -1.06 0.42
C VAL A 476 32.68 -2.16 -0.59
N ASP A 477 32.75 -3.41 -0.14
CA ASP A 477 32.89 -4.61 -0.96
C ASP A 477 31.72 -5.57 -0.72
N ASN A 478 30.80 -5.64 -1.68
CA ASN A 478 29.71 -6.62 -1.74
C ASN A 478 29.86 -7.50 -3.01
N GLU A 479 31.10 -7.81 -3.38
CA GLU A 479 31.47 -8.67 -4.50
C GLU A 479 32.28 -9.89 -4.02
N THR A 480 33.28 -9.66 -3.17
CA THR A 480 34.22 -10.71 -2.74
C THR A 480 33.60 -11.67 -1.72
N TYR A 481 32.81 -11.13 -0.77
CA TYR A 481 32.08 -11.89 0.23
C TYR A 481 30.66 -11.32 0.34
N GLN A 482 29.67 -12.14 0.00
CA GLN A 482 28.27 -11.71 -0.01
C GLN A 482 27.49 -12.41 1.11
N ARG A 483 26.71 -11.63 1.85
CA ARG A 483 25.74 -12.15 2.84
C ARG A 483 24.33 -12.09 2.27
N PRO A 484 23.55 -13.19 2.31
CA PRO A 484 22.13 -13.15 1.96
C PRO A 484 21.35 -12.15 2.82
N GLY A 485 20.38 -11.46 2.22
CA GLY A 485 19.50 -10.54 2.91
C GLY A 485 18.13 -10.40 2.24
N ASN A 486 17.37 -9.39 2.66
CA ASN A 486 15.97 -9.21 2.24
C ASN A 486 15.80 -8.22 1.08
N SER A 487 16.89 -7.64 0.55
CA SER A 487 16.82 -6.71 -0.58
C SER A 487 16.31 -7.41 -1.85
N PHE A 488 15.68 -6.65 -2.75
CA PHE A 488 15.15 -7.15 -4.03
C PHE A 488 14.24 -8.38 -3.86
N PHE A 489 13.20 -8.24 -3.03
CA PHE A 489 12.22 -9.30 -2.73
C PHE A 489 12.85 -10.58 -2.16
N GLY A 490 13.89 -10.42 -1.32
CA GLY A 490 14.63 -11.52 -0.69
C GLY A 490 15.64 -12.22 -1.60
N ALA A 491 15.83 -11.76 -2.84
CA ALA A 491 16.79 -12.34 -3.77
C ALA A 491 18.21 -11.74 -3.62
N GLY A 492 18.35 -10.59 -2.96
CA GLY A 492 19.60 -9.84 -2.86
C GLY A 492 20.42 -10.09 -1.59
N THR A 493 21.43 -9.24 -1.41
CA THR A 493 22.33 -9.25 -0.25
C THR A 493 21.79 -8.46 0.93
N ALA A 494 22.34 -8.72 2.12
CA ALA A 494 22.29 -7.79 3.23
C ALA A 494 23.05 -6.50 2.89
N GLU A 495 22.73 -5.42 3.59
CA GLU A 495 23.46 -4.17 3.45
C GLU A 495 24.87 -4.30 4.02
N GLU A 496 25.86 -4.01 3.18
CA GLU A 496 27.26 -3.86 3.60
C GLU A 496 27.58 -2.38 3.75
N ILE A 497 28.21 -2.02 4.87
CA ILE A 497 28.52 -0.64 5.24
C ILE A 497 30.02 -0.50 5.42
N GLY A 498 30.59 0.55 4.83
CA GLY A 498 31.96 0.99 5.04
C GLY A 498 32.00 2.45 5.42
N THR A 499 33.05 2.87 6.13
CA THR A 499 33.18 4.24 6.63
C THR A 499 34.41 4.94 6.07
N LEU A 500 34.31 6.26 5.91
CA LEU A 500 35.44 7.10 5.56
C LEU A 500 35.29 8.46 6.24
N LYS A 501 36.39 8.98 6.79
CA LYS A 501 36.42 10.33 7.34
C LYS A 501 36.55 11.34 6.21
N LEU A 502 35.60 12.27 6.12
CA LEU A 502 35.57 13.30 5.09
C LEU A 502 35.64 14.69 5.73
N GLU A 503 36.21 15.64 4.99
CA GLU A 503 36.36 17.03 5.41
C GLU A 503 35.33 17.91 4.73
N LYS A 504 34.73 18.82 5.51
CA LYS A 504 33.74 19.79 5.05
C LYS A 504 34.25 20.55 3.83
N GLY A 505 33.41 20.63 2.80
CA GLY A 505 33.66 21.45 1.62
C GLY A 505 34.69 20.88 0.63
N LEU A 506 35.32 19.74 0.92
CA LEU A 506 36.15 19.03 -0.07
C LEU A 506 35.28 18.16 -0.99
N SER A 507 35.65 18.09 -2.27
CA SER A 507 34.96 17.25 -3.25
C SER A 507 35.57 15.86 -3.31
N TYR A 508 34.73 14.84 -3.20
CA TYR A 508 35.11 13.43 -3.26
C TYR A 508 34.46 12.78 -4.48
N GLY A 509 35.26 12.14 -5.32
CA GLY A 509 34.77 11.36 -6.46
C GLY A 509 34.27 9.99 -5.99
N ILE A 510 33.02 9.67 -6.32
CA ILE A 510 32.38 8.39 -6.02
C ILE A 510 32.34 7.57 -7.31
N LYS A 511 32.81 6.33 -7.23
CA LYS A 511 32.69 5.36 -8.31
C LYS A 511 32.12 4.05 -7.77
N VAL A 512 31.10 3.52 -8.42
CA VAL A 512 30.50 2.23 -8.09
C VAL A 512 30.69 1.29 -9.26
N HIS A 513 31.20 0.09 -9.00
CA HIS A 513 31.22 -0.99 -9.97
C HIS A 513 30.14 -2.00 -9.60
N PHE A 514 29.37 -2.43 -10.59
CA PHE A 514 28.32 -3.43 -10.38
C PHE A 514 28.27 -4.45 -11.53
N GLY A 515 28.16 -5.72 -11.18
CA GLY A 515 27.79 -6.82 -12.07
C GLY A 515 26.34 -7.22 -11.80
N THR A 516 25.57 -7.40 -12.86
CA THR A 516 24.15 -7.82 -12.81
C THR A 516 23.96 -9.18 -12.16
N PHE A 517 22.71 -9.53 -11.82
CA PHE A 517 22.30 -10.77 -11.13
C PHE A 517 23.09 -12.05 -11.48
N PRO A 518 23.42 -12.38 -12.74
CA PRO A 518 24.20 -13.58 -13.05
C PRO A 518 25.63 -13.61 -12.46
N THR A 519 26.17 -12.49 -11.95
CA THR A 519 27.47 -12.45 -11.26
C THR A 519 27.39 -12.84 -9.79
N MET A 520 26.18 -12.93 -9.24
CA MET A 520 25.93 -13.22 -7.83
C MET A 520 26.48 -14.58 -7.41
N THR A 521 26.98 -14.67 -6.18
CA THR A 521 27.75 -15.84 -5.70
C THR A 521 26.93 -16.89 -4.94
N PHE A 522 25.66 -16.60 -4.68
CA PHE A 522 24.71 -17.52 -4.02
C PHE A 522 23.30 -17.39 -4.61
N THR A 523 22.44 -18.34 -4.27
CA THR A 523 21.01 -18.31 -4.59
C THR A 523 20.21 -18.51 -3.31
N ASN A 524 19.14 -17.76 -3.12
CA ASN A 524 18.25 -17.92 -1.97
C ASN A 524 17.03 -18.80 -2.36
N PRO A 525 16.83 -19.98 -1.76
CA PRO A 525 15.68 -20.83 -2.08
C PRO A 525 14.35 -20.12 -1.77
N GLY A 526 13.34 -20.28 -2.64
CA GLY A 526 12.00 -19.75 -2.41
C GLY A 526 11.84 -18.25 -2.67
N THR A 527 12.86 -17.58 -3.22
CA THR A 527 12.75 -16.21 -3.71
C THR A 527 12.85 -16.17 -5.23
N THR A 528 12.26 -15.15 -5.84
CA THR A 528 12.27 -14.99 -7.30
C THR A 528 13.20 -13.84 -7.65
N GLY A 529 14.35 -14.17 -8.24
CA GLY A 529 15.25 -13.17 -8.84
C GLY A 529 14.71 -12.72 -10.18
N PHE A 530 14.69 -11.41 -10.42
CA PHE A 530 14.13 -10.83 -11.64
C PHE A 530 15.22 -10.26 -12.56
N GLY A 531 15.23 -10.73 -13.81
CA GLY A 531 16.03 -10.14 -14.89
C GLY A 531 17.50 -9.96 -14.55
N ALA A 532 17.99 -8.72 -14.66
CA ALA A 532 19.37 -8.33 -14.40
C ALA A 532 19.64 -7.94 -12.93
N GLY A 533 18.66 -8.09 -12.03
CA GLY A 533 18.78 -7.76 -10.61
C GLY A 533 18.81 -6.25 -10.37
N GLY A 534 19.68 -5.80 -9.47
CA GLY A 534 19.70 -4.40 -9.05
C GLY A 534 20.69 -4.09 -7.94
N LEU A 535 20.80 -2.80 -7.60
CA LEU A 535 21.61 -2.30 -6.49
C LEU A 535 20.94 -1.11 -5.81
N ARG A 536 21.16 -0.99 -4.49
CA ARG A 536 20.78 0.17 -3.69
C ARG A 536 22.03 0.71 -3.01
N LEU A 537 22.25 2.01 -3.16
CA LEU A 537 23.40 2.73 -2.64
C LEU A 537 22.96 3.73 -1.59
N GLY A 538 23.54 3.64 -0.40
CA GLY A 538 23.32 4.57 0.71
C GLY A 538 24.54 5.44 1.00
N LEU A 539 24.28 6.66 1.49
CA LEU A 539 25.30 7.58 2.01
C LEU A 539 24.66 8.50 3.03
N GLU A 540 25.22 8.55 4.22
CA GLU A 540 24.85 9.52 5.26
C GLU A 540 26.03 9.75 6.20
N ARG A 541 26.04 10.89 6.92
CA ARG A 541 27.01 11.04 8.00
C ARG A 541 26.73 10.01 9.09
N ARG A 542 27.78 9.59 9.80
CA ARG A 542 27.62 8.80 11.01
C ARG A 542 26.89 9.62 12.07
N ALA A 543 25.82 9.06 12.61
CA ALA A 543 24.93 9.72 13.57
C ALA A 543 24.75 8.85 14.81
N GLU A 544 25.52 9.17 15.85
CA GLU A 544 25.45 8.48 17.15
C GLU A 544 24.20 8.92 17.93
N ILE A 545 23.34 7.97 18.28
CA ILE A 545 22.01 8.22 18.87
C ILE A 545 22.07 9.21 20.03
N GLU A 546 22.95 8.98 21.00
CA GLU A 546 23.07 9.81 22.21
C GLU A 546 23.43 11.26 21.87
N THR A 547 24.37 11.46 20.96
CA THR A 547 24.81 12.80 20.51
C THR A 547 23.69 13.53 19.78
N GLU A 548 22.92 12.83 18.94
CA GLU A 548 21.80 13.41 18.22
C GLU A 548 20.64 13.80 19.15
N ILE A 549 20.36 12.96 20.17
CA ILE A 549 19.33 13.25 21.18
C ILE A 549 19.72 14.50 21.98
N GLU A 550 21.00 14.63 22.37
CA GLU A 550 21.49 15.82 23.08
C GLU A 550 21.30 17.11 22.26
N ARG A 551 21.60 17.06 20.95
CA ARG A 551 21.37 18.18 20.03
C ARG A 551 19.88 18.54 19.94
N ALA A 552 19.02 17.54 19.78
CA ALA A 552 17.57 17.73 19.73
C ALA A 552 17.00 18.31 21.03
N VAL A 553 17.43 17.80 22.19
CA VAL A 553 17.03 18.31 23.51
C VAL A 553 17.48 19.76 23.71
N LYS A 554 18.71 20.09 23.29
CA LYS A 554 19.20 21.47 23.33
C LYS A 554 18.31 22.38 22.50
N LEU A 555 18.00 22.00 21.26
CA LEU A 555 17.12 22.78 20.39
C LEU A 555 15.70 22.92 20.98
N ALA A 556 15.14 21.84 21.52
CA ALA A 556 13.79 21.83 22.10
C ALA A 556 13.64 22.86 23.23
N LYS A 557 14.69 23.12 24.02
CA LYS A 557 14.71 24.12 25.10
C LYS A 557 14.75 25.57 24.60
N GLU A 558 15.16 25.80 23.36
CA GLU A 558 15.35 27.14 22.78
C GLU A 558 14.10 27.69 22.07
N VAL A 559 13.04 26.87 21.93
CA VAL A 559 11.85 27.22 21.15
C VAL A 559 10.56 27.13 21.96
N ASP A 560 9.51 27.79 21.48
CA ASP A 560 8.20 27.81 22.13
C ASP A 560 7.41 26.51 21.95
N GLN A 561 7.57 25.86 20.79
CA GLN A 561 6.82 24.65 20.40
C GLN A 561 7.68 23.70 19.54
N VAL A 562 7.43 22.40 19.67
CA VAL A 562 8.17 21.35 18.96
C VAL A 562 7.23 20.46 18.18
N VAL A 563 7.57 20.21 16.91
CA VAL A 563 6.96 19.17 16.09
C VAL A 563 7.98 18.05 15.92
N LEU A 564 7.74 16.91 16.58
CA LEU A 564 8.61 15.74 16.53
C LEU A 564 8.07 14.73 15.51
N CYS A 565 8.77 14.53 14.40
CA CYS A 565 8.41 13.60 13.33
C CYS A 565 9.18 12.29 13.48
N ALA A 566 8.48 11.21 13.81
CA ALA A 566 9.02 9.86 13.94
C ALA A 566 8.16 8.86 13.16
N GLY A 567 8.53 7.58 13.20
CA GLY A 567 7.76 6.52 12.55
C GLY A 567 8.64 5.52 11.83
N LEU A 568 8.04 4.87 10.85
CA LEU A 568 8.65 3.89 9.97
C LEU A 568 8.86 4.51 8.58
N ASN A 569 9.25 3.68 7.62
CA ASN A 569 9.39 4.05 6.20
C ASN A 569 9.32 2.80 5.32
N SER A 570 9.57 2.97 4.02
CA SER A 570 9.53 1.91 3.00
C SER A 570 10.49 0.74 3.21
N ASP A 571 11.51 0.88 4.08
CA ASP A 571 12.44 -0.22 4.39
C ASP A 571 11.96 -1.05 5.60
N TRP A 572 11.13 -0.47 6.46
CA TRP A 572 10.51 -1.16 7.60
C TRP A 572 9.20 -1.85 7.19
N GLU A 573 8.36 -1.18 6.39
CA GLU A 573 7.10 -1.69 5.86
C GLU A 573 7.20 -1.84 4.34
N SER A 574 7.42 -3.07 3.88
CA SER A 574 7.62 -3.38 2.46
C SER A 574 6.99 -4.72 2.08
N GLU A 575 6.59 -4.82 0.82
CA GLU A 575 6.44 -6.11 0.17
C GLU A 575 7.71 -6.97 0.31
N GLY A 576 7.52 -8.27 0.53
CA GLY A 576 8.56 -9.29 0.56
C GLY A 576 8.97 -9.77 1.97
N TYR A 577 8.67 -9.02 3.02
CA TYR A 577 8.93 -9.44 4.41
C TYR A 577 8.00 -8.72 5.39
N ASP A 578 7.70 -9.37 6.51
CA ASP A 578 6.93 -8.77 7.61
C ASP A 578 7.85 -8.07 8.61
N ARG A 579 7.27 -7.18 9.44
CA ARG A 579 7.98 -6.60 10.59
C ARG A 579 8.18 -7.67 11.67
N GLU A 580 9.31 -7.60 12.36
CA GLU A 580 9.62 -8.52 13.47
C GLU A 580 8.88 -8.14 14.76
N HIS A 581 8.62 -6.84 14.94
CA HIS A 581 7.98 -6.26 16.12
C HIS A 581 7.25 -4.96 15.77
N MET A 582 6.46 -4.46 16.73
CA MET A 582 5.74 -3.18 16.59
C MET A 582 6.60 -1.95 16.91
N ASP A 583 7.80 -2.12 17.46
CA ASP A 583 8.58 -0.99 17.98
C ASP A 583 8.98 0.01 16.90
N LEU A 584 9.15 1.27 17.32
CA LEU A 584 9.76 2.30 16.49
C LEU A 584 11.25 1.99 16.24
N PRO A 585 11.89 2.63 15.24
CA PRO A 585 13.32 2.47 15.01
C PRO A 585 14.15 2.79 16.25
N PRO A 586 15.29 2.11 16.47
CA PRO A 586 16.11 2.29 17.67
C PRO A 586 16.42 3.76 17.99
N GLY A 587 16.29 4.14 19.27
CA GLY A 587 16.50 5.51 19.75
C GLY A 587 15.30 6.44 19.63
N SER A 588 14.25 6.08 18.86
CA SER A 588 13.07 6.94 18.67
C SER A 588 12.29 7.18 19.96
N ASP A 589 12.08 6.15 20.77
CA ASP A 589 11.36 6.27 22.04
C ASP A 589 12.12 7.14 23.05
N ASP A 590 13.45 6.98 23.11
CA ASP A 590 14.32 7.80 23.98
C ASP A 590 14.33 9.26 23.53
N LEU A 591 14.39 9.51 22.22
CA LEU A 591 14.28 10.84 21.64
C LEU A 591 12.95 11.50 22.03
N ILE A 592 11.83 10.79 21.87
CA ILE A 592 10.49 11.33 22.17
C ILE A 592 10.38 11.69 23.65
N ASN A 593 10.80 10.79 24.55
CA ASN A 593 10.81 11.05 25.98
C ASN A 593 11.70 12.25 26.34
N ALA A 594 12.91 12.30 25.80
CA ALA A 594 13.88 13.35 26.12
C ALA A 594 13.44 14.73 25.62
N VAL A 595 12.91 14.81 24.39
CA VAL A 595 12.40 16.07 23.81
C VAL A 595 11.17 16.55 24.55
N PHE A 596 10.22 15.65 24.84
CA PHE A 596 9.02 16.02 25.60
C PHE A 596 9.36 16.52 27.01
N ALA A 597 10.27 15.84 27.71
CA ALA A 597 10.75 16.27 29.03
C ALA A 597 11.43 17.65 28.97
N ALA A 598 12.10 17.97 27.86
CA ALA A 598 12.73 19.25 27.63
C ALA A 598 11.74 20.37 27.25
N ASN A 599 10.68 20.03 26.51
CA ASN A 599 9.63 20.96 26.11
C ASN A 599 8.24 20.28 26.09
N PRO A 600 7.35 20.57 27.06
CA PRO A 600 6.04 19.96 27.12
C PRO A 600 5.07 20.44 26.03
N ASN A 601 5.41 21.50 25.27
CA ASN A 601 4.67 21.93 24.08
C ASN A 601 5.14 21.15 22.84
N THR A 602 5.20 19.82 22.95
CA THR A 602 5.62 18.92 21.88
C THR A 602 4.41 18.21 21.30
N ALA A 603 4.27 18.25 19.98
CA ALA A 603 3.38 17.39 19.22
C ALA A 603 4.19 16.32 18.50
N VAL A 604 3.84 15.05 18.71
CA VAL A 604 4.47 13.91 18.03
C VAL A 604 3.65 13.56 16.78
N VAL A 605 4.31 13.44 15.65
CA VAL A 605 3.75 13.02 14.36
C VAL A 605 4.38 11.67 14.00
N ILE A 606 3.54 10.63 13.91
CA ILE A 606 3.97 9.29 13.53
C ILE A 606 3.59 9.00 12.09
N GLN A 607 4.57 8.65 11.26
CA GLN A 607 4.37 8.14 9.91
C GLN A 607 4.62 6.64 9.88
N SER A 608 3.55 5.85 9.86
CA SER A 608 3.59 4.39 9.68
C SER A 608 2.32 3.93 8.97
N GLY A 609 2.39 2.86 8.20
CA GLY A 609 1.21 2.26 7.59
C GLY A 609 0.37 1.44 8.57
N THR A 610 1.01 0.91 9.61
CA THR A 610 0.41 0.04 10.63
C THR A 610 0.78 0.49 12.07
N PRO A 611 0.14 -0.07 13.12
CA PRO A 611 0.38 0.33 14.51
C PRO A 611 1.85 0.16 14.94
N VAL A 612 2.32 1.08 15.79
CA VAL A 612 3.64 1.00 16.45
C VAL A 612 3.49 0.99 17.97
N THR A 613 4.45 0.39 18.67
CA THR A 613 4.53 0.47 20.14
C THR A 613 4.79 1.92 20.55
N MET A 614 4.08 2.43 21.56
CA MET A 614 4.23 3.82 22.04
C MET A 614 4.30 3.84 23.57
N PRO A 615 5.45 3.46 24.18
CA PRO A 615 5.56 3.38 25.65
C PRO A 615 5.33 4.73 26.35
N TRP A 616 5.57 5.82 25.64
CA TRP A 616 5.43 7.22 26.07
C TRP A 616 4.02 7.82 25.86
N VAL A 617 3.07 7.08 25.28
CA VAL A 617 1.74 7.60 24.86
C VAL A 617 0.93 8.25 25.98
N LYS A 618 1.14 7.80 27.23
CA LYS A 618 0.46 8.37 28.41
C LYS A 618 0.98 9.77 28.75
N GLU A 619 2.25 10.05 28.46
CA GLU A 619 2.93 11.29 28.84
C GLU A 619 2.81 12.37 27.77
N VAL A 620 2.96 12.00 26.49
CA VAL A 620 2.91 12.96 25.38
C VAL A 620 1.50 13.54 25.23
N PRO A 621 1.33 14.88 25.21
CA PRO A 621 0.02 15.51 25.25
C PRO A 621 -0.64 15.64 23.86
N ALA A 622 0.14 15.69 22.77
CA ALA A 622 -0.39 15.79 21.42
C ALA A 622 0.25 14.75 20.49
N LEU A 623 -0.58 13.97 19.80
CA LEU A 623 -0.16 12.85 18.96
C LEU A 623 -1.01 12.77 17.69
N LEU A 624 -0.34 12.76 16.54
CA LEU A 624 -0.91 12.63 15.20
C LEU A 624 -0.42 11.36 14.53
N GLN A 625 -1.33 10.57 13.96
CA GLN A 625 -0.99 9.52 13.00
C GLN A 625 -1.13 10.10 11.59
N ALA A 626 -0.01 10.19 10.87
CA ALA A 626 0.07 10.80 9.54
C ALA A 626 0.17 9.80 8.38
N TRP A 627 0.35 8.51 8.69
CA TRP A 627 0.48 7.45 7.69
C TRP A 627 1.64 7.71 6.70
N TYR A 628 1.57 7.08 5.52
CA TYR A 628 2.32 7.48 4.35
C TYR A 628 1.42 8.29 3.43
N GLY A 629 1.58 9.62 3.44
CA GLY A 629 0.63 10.57 2.86
C GLY A 629 0.80 10.90 1.36
N GLY A 630 1.66 10.20 0.63
CA GLY A 630 1.90 10.50 -0.79
C GLY A 630 2.63 11.83 -1.04
N ASN A 631 2.50 12.39 -2.25
CA ASN A 631 3.27 13.58 -2.70
C ASN A 631 3.17 14.76 -1.72
N GLU A 632 2.00 14.97 -1.14
CA GLU A 632 1.64 16.16 -0.34
C GLU A 632 1.75 15.92 1.17
N THR A 633 2.39 14.83 1.60
CA THR A 633 2.45 14.41 3.02
C THR A 633 2.89 15.54 3.96
N GLY A 634 4.00 16.23 3.67
CA GLY A 634 4.50 17.30 4.52
C GLY A 634 3.58 18.52 4.59
N ASN A 635 2.95 18.89 3.48
CA ASN A 635 2.00 20.00 3.41
C ASN A 635 0.70 19.70 4.16
N ALA A 636 0.24 18.45 4.12
CA ALA A 636 -0.92 17.96 4.87
C ALA A 636 -0.65 17.92 6.38
N ILE A 637 0.53 17.42 6.79
CA ILE A 637 0.98 17.45 8.18
C ILE A 637 0.98 18.89 8.69
N ALA A 638 1.57 19.81 7.94
CA ALA A 638 1.64 21.22 8.32
C ALA A 638 0.24 21.86 8.43
N ASP A 639 -0.69 21.53 7.54
CA ASP A 639 -2.05 22.04 7.60
C ASP A 639 -2.79 21.64 8.87
N VAL A 640 -2.62 20.39 9.30
CA VAL A 640 -3.22 19.93 10.55
C VAL A 640 -2.52 20.58 11.73
N VAL A 641 -1.19 20.49 11.81
CA VAL A 641 -0.40 21.03 12.93
C VAL A 641 -0.69 22.50 13.19
N PHE A 642 -0.84 23.33 12.16
CA PHE A 642 -1.13 24.77 12.29
C PHE A 642 -2.60 25.15 12.11
N GLY A 643 -3.52 24.17 12.01
CA GLY A 643 -4.96 24.41 12.00
C GLY A 643 -5.54 25.00 10.72
N ASN A 644 -4.84 24.94 9.59
CA ASN A 644 -5.44 25.23 8.28
C ASN A 644 -6.47 24.16 7.88
N THR A 645 -6.26 22.93 8.34
CA THR A 645 -7.21 21.83 8.24
C THR A 645 -7.55 21.34 9.64
N ASN A 646 -8.84 21.26 9.96
CA ASN A 646 -9.30 20.59 11.17
C ASN A 646 -9.21 19.07 10.95
N PRO A 647 -8.46 18.31 11.78
CA PRO A 647 -8.34 16.86 11.63
C PRO A 647 -9.72 16.20 11.74
N SER A 648 -9.96 15.26 10.83
CA SER A 648 -11.23 14.53 10.73
C SER A 648 -11.05 13.06 10.35
N GLY A 649 -9.80 12.57 10.33
CA GLY A 649 -9.52 11.16 10.13
C GLY A 649 -9.91 10.33 11.35
N LYS A 650 -10.25 9.06 11.12
CA LYS A 650 -10.56 8.07 12.17
C LYS A 650 -9.76 6.80 11.91
N LEU A 651 -9.22 6.17 12.95
CA LEU A 651 -8.36 4.99 12.82
C LEU A 651 -9.09 3.83 12.11
N PRO A 652 -8.57 3.29 11.00
CA PRO A 652 -9.11 2.09 10.38
C PRO A 652 -8.53 0.81 10.99
N LEU A 653 -7.64 0.93 11.99
CA LEU A 653 -6.96 -0.15 12.69
C LEU A 653 -7.00 0.10 14.21
N SER A 654 -7.08 -0.97 14.99
CA SER A 654 -6.87 -0.94 16.43
C SER A 654 -5.38 -0.80 16.73
N PHE A 655 -5.00 0.04 17.70
CA PHE A 655 -3.62 0.23 18.13
C PHE A 655 -3.41 -0.47 19.49
N PRO A 656 -2.92 -1.72 19.52
CA PRO A 656 -2.66 -2.41 20.78
C PRO A 656 -1.57 -1.73 21.60
N LEU A 657 -1.60 -1.94 22.92
CA LEU A 657 -0.58 -1.40 23.83
C LEU A 657 0.78 -2.07 23.63
N LYS A 658 0.79 -3.37 23.32
CA LYS A 658 1.99 -4.18 23.11
C LYS A 658 1.85 -5.10 21.91
N ASN A 659 2.98 -5.55 21.38
CA ASN A 659 3.00 -6.53 20.31
C ASN A 659 2.25 -7.82 20.70
N GLU A 660 2.43 -8.31 21.92
CA GLU A 660 1.80 -9.54 22.43
C GLU A 660 0.27 -9.44 22.59
N ASP A 661 -0.26 -8.22 22.48
CA ASP A 661 -1.68 -7.99 22.69
C ASP A 661 -2.54 -8.28 21.47
N ASN A 662 -1.93 -8.44 20.28
CA ASN A 662 -2.63 -8.68 19.04
C ASN A 662 -3.11 -10.15 18.89
N PRO A 663 -4.25 -10.39 18.21
CA PRO A 663 -4.86 -11.72 18.13
C PRO A 663 -4.01 -12.75 17.37
N ALA A 664 -3.16 -12.29 16.46
CA ALA A 664 -2.33 -13.15 15.62
C ALA A 664 -0.93 -13.41 16.22
N PHE A 665 -0.60 -12.86 17.39
CA PHE A 665 0.76 -12.88 17.96
C PHE A 665 1.45 -14.26 17.92
N LEU A 666 0.72 -15.33 18.25
CA LEU A 666 1.28 -16.69 18.28
C LEU A 666 1.33 -17.38 16.91
N ASN A 667 0.61 -16.87 15.91
CA ASN A 667 0.39 -17.53 14.63
C ASN A 667 0.61 -16.59 13.43
N TYR A 668 1.52 -15.61 13.57
CA TYR A 668 1.86 -14.65 12.51
C TYR A 668 3.25 -14.90 11.95
N ARG A 669 3.43 -16.09 11.37
CA ARG A 669 4.64 -16.57 10.70
C ARG A 669 4.31 -17.79 9.86
N SER A 670 5.07 -18.04 8.78
CA SER A 670 5.04 -19.33 8.08
C SER A 670 5.83 -20.39 8.86
N GLU A 671 5.12 -21.25 9.60
CA GLU A 671 5.71 -22.38 10.30
C GLU A 671 5.58 -23.66 9.50
N ARG A 672 6.65 -24.09 8.82
CA ARG A 672 6.63 -25.23 7.90
C ARG A 672 5.59 -25.03 6.77
N ASN A 673 5.62 -23.86 6.15
CA ASN A 673 4.72 -23.47 5.04
C ASN A 673 3.24 -23.38 5.43
N ARG A 674 2.91 -23.03 6.68
CA ARG A 674 1.52 -22.79 7.12
C ARG A 674 1.43 -21.66 8.12
N ALA A 675 0.29 -20.98 8.13
CA ALA A 675 -0.13 -20.03 9.15
C ALA A 675 -1.57 -20.38 9.57
N ILE A 676 -1.80 -20.58 10.87
CA ILE A 676 -3.12 -20.93 11.40
C ILE A 676 -3.82 -19.65 11.84
N TYR A 677 -5.00 -19.36 11.28
CA TYR A 677 -5.79 -18.19 11.66
C TYR A 677 -6.65 -18.53 12.87
N GLY A 678 -5.97 -18.80 13.99
CA GLY A 678 -6.58 -19.34 15.22
C GLY A 678 -7.51 -18.37 15.95
N GLU A 679 -7.48 -17.10 15.59
CA GLU A 679 -8.39 -16.07 16.08
C GLU A 679 -9.76 -16.08 15.37
N ASP A 680 -9.92 -16.84 14.28
CA ASP A 680 -11.18 -16.96 13.53
C ASP A 680 -11.73 -15.56 13.15
N VAL A 681 -13.03 -15.28 13.35
CA VAL A 681 -13.65 -13.97 13.10
C VAL A 681 -13.21 -12.86 14.07
N TYR A 682 -12.39 -13.16 15.07
CA TYR A 682 -11.96 -12.21 16.09
C TYR A 682 -10.62 -11.57 15.72
N ILE A 683 -10.61 -10.76 14.65
CA ILE A 683 -9.50 -9.85 14.33
C ILE A 683 -9.83 -8.40 14.75
N GLY A 684 -8.80 -7.59 14.99
CA GLY A 684 -9.00 -6.17 15.29
C GLY A 684 -9.89 -5.90 16.51
N TYR A 685 -10.72 -4.85 16.46
CA TYR A 685 -11.62 -4.49 17.56
C TYR A 685 -12.57 -5.63 17.97
N ARG A 686 -12.90 -6.56 17.07
CA ARG A 686 -13.71 -7.74 17.40
C ARG A 686 -13.04 -8.59 18.48
N PHE A 687 -11.71 -8.72 18.42
CA PHE A 687 -10.90 -9.41 19.43
C PHE A 687 -10.83 -8.62 20.74
N TYR A 688 -10.38 -7.37 20.66
CA TYR A 688 -10.10 -6.55 21.85
C TYR A 688 -11.36 -6.34 22.68
N GLU A 689 -12.49 -6.05 22.03
CA GLU A 689 -13.75 -5.90 22.72
C GLU A 689 -14.24 -7.22 23.31
N LYS A 690 -14.15 -8.34 22.58
CA LYS A 690 -14.61 -9.66 23.05
C LYS A 690 -13.82 -10.15 24.26
N THR A 691 -12.51 -9.92 24.26
CA THR A 691 -11.59 -10.32 25.33
C THR A 691 -11.46 -9.27 26.44
N ASN A 692 -12.11 -8.11 26.28
CA ASN A 692 -12.02 -6.97 27.18
C ASN A 692 -10.56 -6.52 27.40
N LYS A 693 -9.78 -6.53 26.32
CA LYS A 693 -8.37 -6.17 26.30
C LYS A 693 -8.21 -4.71 25.93
N GLU A 694 -7.44 -3.98 26.75
CA GLU A 694 -7.17 -2.57 26.51
C GLU A 694 -6.28 -2.37 25.28
N VAL A 695 -6.50 -1.25 24.60
CA VAL A 695 -5.74 -0.77 23.44
C VAL A 695 -5.31 0.66 23.68
N ALA A 696 -4.21 1.09 23.07
CA ALA A 696 -3.78 2.48 23.14
C ALA A 696 -4.84 3.40 22.49
N PHE A 697 -5.31 3.00 21.30
CA PHE A 697 -6.40 3.68 20.61
C PHE A 697 -7.31 2.66 19.90
N PRO A 698 -8.64 2.75 20.05
CA PRO A 698 -9.58 1.80 19.46
C PRO A 698 -9.85 2.12 17.98
N PHE A 699 -10.36 1.10 17.27
CA PHE A 699 -10.90 1.27 15.92
C PHE A 699 -11.92 2.42 15.85
N GLY A 700 -11.85 3.20 14.77
CA GLY A 700 -12.70 4.35 14.54
C GLY A 700 -12.41 5.57 15.43
N HIS A 701 -11.35 5.56 16.25
CA HIS A 701 -10.95 6.71 17.08
C HIS A 701 -10.35 7.85 16.25
N GLY A 702 -10.61 9.10 16.64
CA GLY A 702 -9.96 10.27 16.07
C GLY A 702 -10.62 11.56 16.55
N LEU A 703 -9.80 12.48 17.03
CA LEU A 703 -10.21 13.77 17.59
C LEU A 703 -10.31 14.85 16.51
N SER A 704 -10.89 15.98 16.89
CA SER A 704 -11.03 17.18 16.07
C SER A 704 -10.66 18.42 16.90
N TYR A 705 -10.37 19.54 16.24
CA TYR A 705 -10.25 20.85 16.90
C TYR A 705 -11.62 21.47 17.26
N THR A 706 -12.71 20.82 16.88
CA THR A 706 -14.07 21.16 17.32
C THR A 706 -14.72 19.97 18.03
N SER A 707 -15.89 20.19 18.63
CA SER A 707 -16.71 19.15 19.26
C SER A 707 -17.97 18.89 18.45
N PHE A 708 -18.47 17.65 18.53
CA PHE A 708 -19.71 17.25 17.88
C PHE A 708 -20.61 16.51 18.85
N GLU A 709 -21.92 16.67 18.68
CA GLU A 709 -22.93 15.89 19.36
C GLU A 709 -23.74 15.11 18.32
N ILE A 710 -23.93 13.81 18.57
CA ILE A 710 -24.79 12.95 17.74
C ILE A 710 -26.05 12.66 18.57
N THR A 711 -27.22 12.99 18.01
CA THR A 711 -28.51 12.88 18.71
C THR A 711 -29.61 12.37 17.77
N ASN A 712 -30.84 12.22 18.30
CA ASN A 712 -32.04 11.90 17.53
C ASN A 712 -31.91 10.64 16.66
N LEU A 713 -31.31 9.57 17.21
CA LEU A 713 -31.23 8.29 16.51
C LEU A 713 -32.63 7.75 16.21
N ALA A 714 -32.88 7.49 14.93
CA ALA A 714 -34.08 6.83 14.43
C ALA A 714 -33.69 5.65 13.53
N VAL A 715 -34.38 4.53 13.70
CA VAL A 715 -34.24 3.34 12.84
C VAL A 715 -35.61 3.04 12.24
N SER A 716 -35.67 2.97 10.92
CA SER A 716 -36.83 2.47 10.19
C SER A 716 -36.47 1.17 9.48
N ASP A 717 -37.39 0.22 9.48
CA ASP A 717 -37.23 -1.12 8.92
C ASP A 717 -38.39 -1.38 7.96
N ASN A 718 -38.08 -1.59 6.67
CA ASN A 718 -39.08 -1.86 5.64
C ASN A 718 -39.21 -3.37 5.33
N GLY A 719 -38.56 -4.22 6.11
CA GLY A 719 -38.49 -5.67 5.91
C GLY A 719 -37.26 -6.15 5.12
N VAL A 720 -36.71 -5.30 4.24
CA VAL A 720 -35.54 -5.62 3.38
C VAL A 720 -34.30 -4.87 3.84
N ASP A 721 -34.47 -3.58 4.13
CA ASP A 721 -33.43 -2.66 4.56
C ASP A 721 -33.81 -2.01 5.89
N ILE A 722 -32.78 -1.72 6.68
CA ILE A 722 -32.86 -0.80 7.79
C ILE A 722 -32.26 0.55 7.36
N THR A 723 -32.94 1.64 7.69
CA THR A 723 -32.44 2.99 7.50
C THR A 723 -32.17 3.59 8.87
N VAL A 724 -30.91 3.89 9.13
CA VAL A 724 -30.43 4.53 10.35
C VAL A 724 -30.26 6.02 10.06
N SER A 725 -30.91 6.87 10.85
CA SER A 725 -30.79 8.33 10.74
C SER A 725 -30.40 8.93 12.08
N ALA A 726 -29.56 9.96 12.06
CA ALA A 726 -29.16 10.71 13.25
C ALA A 726 -28.88 12.17 12.90
N SER A 727 -29.06 13.06 13.87
CA SER A 727 -28.64 14.45 13.78
C SER A 727 -27.23 14.61 14.31
N VAL A 728 -26.39 15.39 13.62
CA VAL A 728 -25.03 15.71 14.03
C VAL A 728 -24.93 17.22 14.12
N THR A 729 -24.51 17.73 15.28
CA THR A 729 -24.30 19.17 15.51
C THR A 729 -22.83 19.43 15.78
N ASN A 730 -22.24 20.39 15.08
CA ASN A 730 -20.93 20.93 15.45
C ASN A 730 -21.14 21.91 16.61
N THR A 731 -20.78 21.51 17.81
CA THR A 731 -21.00 22.27 19.05
C THR A 731 -19.83 23.19 19.41
N GLY A 732 -18.74 23.14 18.65
CA GLY A 732 -17.58 23.99 18.89
C GLY A 732 -17.52 25.24 18.02
N MET A 733 -16.35 25.86 17.99
CA MET A 733 -16.12 27.21 17.45
C MET A 733 -15.46 27.23 16.06
N VAL A 734 -15.07 26.07 15.54
CA VAL A 734 -14.41 25.96 14.22
C VAL A 734 -15.13 24.91 13.36
N ASP A 735 -15.09 25.12 12.05
CA ASP A 735 -15.63 24.18 11.08
C ASP A 735 -14.89 22.83 11.16
N GLY A 736 -15.59 21.74 10.87
CA GLY A 736 -14.99 20.41 10.91
C GLY A 736 -15.89 19.34 10.32
N ALA A 737 -15.39 18.11 10.25
CA ALA A 737 -16.16 16.95 9.82
C ALA A 737 -16.17 15.86 10.89
N GLN A 738 -17.30 15.15 10.99
CA GLN A 738 -17.50 14.03 11.89
C GLN A 738 -17.92 12.79 11.10
N VAL A 739 -17.48 11.62 11.58
CA VAL A 739 -17.87 10.31 11.04
C VAL A 739 -18.87 9.68 12.01
N VAL A 740 -20.09 9.45 11.53
CA VAL A 740 -21.09 8.67 12.25
C VAL A 740 -20.88 7.20 11.90
N GLN A 741 -20.66 6.36 12.90
CA GLN A 741 -20.39 4.93 12.75
C GLN A 741 -21.57 4.12 13.29
N VAL A 742 -22.01 3.11 12.54
CA VAL A 742 -23.16 2.26 12.88
C VAL A 742 -22.69 0.82 13.06
N TYR A 743 -22.87 0.32 14.29
CA TYR A 743 -22.54 -1.04 14.68
C TYR A 743 -23.80 -1.83 14.99
N ILE A 744 -23.81 -3.12 14.65
CA ILE A 744 -24.92 -4.04 14.94
C ILE A 744 -24.47 -5.08 15.97
N SER A 745 -25.34 -5.38 16.93
CA SER A 745 -25.14 -6.43 17.95
C SER A 745 -26.39 -7.30 18.05
N GLN A 746 -26.21 -8.61 18.18
CA GLN A 746 -27.29 -9.60 18.32
C GLN A 746 -27.47 -9.96 19.80
N HIS A 747 -28.72 -10.11 20.27
CA HIS A 747 -29.01 -10.34 21.70
C HIS A 747 -28.71 -11.78 22.13
N GLU A 748 -29.25 -12.75 21.41
CA GLU A 748 -29.21 -14.18 21.74
C GLU A 748 -28.70 -15.00 20.54
N PRO A 749 -27.45 -14.77 20.08
CA PRO A 749 -26.92 -15.50 18.93
C PRO A 749 -26.77 -16.99 19.23
N SER A 750 -27.11 -17.85 18.27
CA SER A 750 -26.96 -19.31 18.43
C SER A 750 -25.49 -19.76 18.49
N ILE A 751 -24.56 -18.88 18.13
CA ILE A 751 -23.11 -19.09 18.15
C ILE A 751 -22.39 -17.90 18.77
N ASN A 752 -21.12 -18.08 19.13
CA ASN A 752 -20.29 -16.96 19.55
C ASN A 752 -20.08 -15.96 18.39
N ARG A 753 -20.45 -14.70 18.61
CA ARG A 753 -20.19 -13.56 17.71
C ARG A 753 -19.29 -12.50 18.36
N PRO A 754 -18.66 -11.61 17.56
CA PRO A 754 -18.14 -10.34 18.05
C PRO A 754 -19.22 -9.59 18.86
N LYS A 755 -18.79 -8.75 19.82
CA LYS A 755 -19.74 -7.99 20.64
C LYS A 755 -20.63 -7.08 19.78
N LYS A 756 -20.05 -6.50 18.75
CA LYS A 756 -20.71 -5.70 17.72
C LYS A 756 -19.86 -5.68 16.47
N GLU A 757 -20.46 -5.34 15.33
CA GLU A 757 -19.79 -5.27 14.02
C GLU A 757 -20.19 -4.00 13.29
N LEU A 758 -19.23 -3.30 12.68
CA LEU A 758 -19.50 -2.15 11.81
C LEU A 758 -20.29 -2.61 10.57
N LYS A 759 -21.40 -1.94 10.28
CA LYS A 759 -22.25 -2.23 9.10
C LYS A 759 -22.60 -0.99 8.28
N GLY A 760 -22.15 0.20 8.71
CA GLY A 760 -22.43 1.44 8.01
C GLY A 760 -21.68 2.63 8.62
N PHE A 761 -21.40 3.63 7.80
CA PHE A 761 -20.88 4.92 8.27
C PHE A 761 -21.29 6.04 7.32
N SER A 762 -21.19 7.28 7.80
CA SER A 762 -21.32 8.48 6.96
C SER A 762 -20.44 9.59 7.53
N LYS A 763 -19.67 10.25 6.68
CA LYS A 763 -18.95 11.47 7.05
C LYS A 763 -19.78 12.70 6.70
N VAL A 764 -19.78 13.71 7.57
CA VAL A 764 -20.50 14.96 7.37
C VAL A 764 -19.62 16.15 7.76
N PHE A 765 -19.49 17.12 6.87
CA PHE A 765 -18.86 18.41 7.16
C PHE A 765 -19.90 19.39 7.70
N LEU A 766 -19.57 20.10 8.77
CA LEU A 766 -20.44 21.06 9.44
C LEU A 766 -19.67 22.31 9.82
N LYS A 767 -20.26 23.46 9.50
CA LYS A 767 -19.78 24.74 10.01
C LYS A 767 -19.96 24.83 11.52
N ALA A 768 -19.15 25.64 12.20
CA ALA A 768 -19.31 25.91 13.63
C ALA A 768 -20.77 26.28 14.00
N GLY A 769 -21.32 25.61 15.02
CA GLY A 769 -22.70 25.82 15.48
C GLY A 769 -23.80 25.25 14.57
N SER A 770 -23.47 24.68 13.41
CA SER A 770 -24.47 24.13 12.49
C SER A 770 -24.78 22.66 12.77
N ALA A 771 -25.99 22.24 12.38
CA ALA A 771 -26.43 20.85 12.45
C ALA A 771 -26.72 20.29 11.04
N GLY A 772 -26.49 19.00 10.87
CA GLY A 772 -26.85 18.23 9.69
C GLY A 772 -27.46 16.90 10.09
N ASN A 773 -28.04 16.18 9.11
CA ASN A 773 -28.57 14.85 9.32
C ASN A 773 -27.80 13.86 8.46
N VAL A 774 -27.53 12.68 9.01
CA VAL A 774 -27.00 11.54 8.27
C VAL A 774 -28.10 10.51 8.07
N LYS A 775 -28.05 9.81 6.94
CA LYS A 775 -28.95 8.70 6.60
C LYS A 775 -28.11 7.58 6.01
N ILE A 776 -28.13 6.43 6.67
CA ILE A 776 -27.36 5.24 6.30
C ILE A 776 -28.33 4.11 6.05
N VAL A 777 -28.36 3.59 4.82
CA VAL A 777 -29.21 2.47 4.42
C VAL A 777 -28.38 1.20 4.44
N ILE A 778 -28.84 0.20 5.17
CA ILE A 778 -28.15 -1.08 5.36
C ILE A 778 -29.14 -2.20 5.05
N SER A 779 -28.80 -3.07 4.11
CA SER A 779 -29.64 -4.24 3.87
C SER A 779 -29.59 -5.20 5.06
N LYS A 780 -30.78 -5.63 5.47
CA LYS A 780 -31.00 -6.38 6.71
C LYS A 780 -30.24 -7.71 6.72
N LYS A 781 -30.12 -8.37 5.56
CA LYS A 781 -29.34 -9.62 5.42
C LYS A 781 -27.86 -9.40 5.75
N TYR A 782 -27.25 -8.30 5.30
CA TYR A 782 -25.84 -7.99 5.63
C TYR A 782 -25.67 -7.46 7.07
N ALA A 783 -26.68 -6.77 7.59
CA ALA A 783 -26.67 -6.24 8.95
C ALA A 783 -26.68 -7.36 10.00
N ALA A 784 -27.51 -8.39 9.80
CA ALA A 784 -27.83 -9.38 10.82
C ALA A 784 -27.17 -10.74 10.63
N SER A 785 -26.62 -11.06 9.44
CA SER A 785 -26.10 -12.41 9.19
C SER A 785 -24.71 -12.71 9.73
N PHE A 786 -24.47 -14.00 9.96
CA PHE A 786 -23.15 -14.64 10.10
C PHE A 786 -23.11 -15.87 9.17
N TRP A 787 -21.93 -16.47 8.98
CA TRP A 787 -21.78 -17.63 8.12
C TRP A 787 -21.98 -18.94 8.89
N ASP A 788 -22.93 -19.77 8.44
CA ASP A 788 -23.18 -21.12 8.96
C ASP A 788 -22.42 -22.15 8.11
N GLU A 789 -21.33 -22.67 8.68
CA GLU A 789 -20.44 -23.63 8.00
C GLU A 789 -21.14 -24.95 7.67
N ALA A 790 -22.08 -25.40 8.51
CA ALA A 790 -22.77 -26.68 8.30
C ALA A 790 -23.74 -26.62 7.12
N ARG A 791 -24.30 -25.43 6.85
CA ARG A 791 -25.20 -25.18 5.73
C ARG A 791 -24.51 -24.55 4.52
N ASP A 792 -23.23 -24.16 4.65
CA ASP A 792 -22.46 -23.43 3.64
C ASP A 792 -23.26 -22.20 3.15
N ALA A 793 -23.86 -21.45 4.09
CA ALA A 793 -24.73 -20.33 3.78
C ALA A 793 -24.66 -19.24 4.87
N TRP A 794 -24.95 -18.01 4.48
CA TRP A 794 -25.25 -16.95 5.45
C TRP A 794 -26.58 -17.26 6.13
N VAL A 795 -26.65 -17.06 7.44
CA VAL A 795 -27.89 -17.17 8.21
C VAL A 795 -28.24 -15.82 8.79
N MET A 796 -29.45 -15.32 8.52
CA MET A 796 -30.05 -14.18 9.20
C MET A 796 -31.00 -14.73 10.25
N GLU A 797 -30.56 -14.80 11.51
CA GLU A 797 -31.33 -15.42 12.58
C GLU A 797 -32.48 -14.56 13.07
N LYS A 798 -33.59 -15.21 13.43
CA LYS A 798 -34.67 -14.57 14.19
C LYS A 798 -34.14 -14.11 15.55
N ASP A 799 -34.03 -12.81 15.73
CA ASP A 799 -33.65 -12.19 17.00
C ASP A 799 -34.00 -10.69 17.01
N VAL A 800 -33.78 -10.05 18.16
CA VAL A 800 -33.65 -8.61 18.31
C VAL A 800 -32.19 -8.23 18.11
N TYR A 801 -31.98 -7.18 17.32
CA TYR A 801 -30.66 -6.63 17.05
C TYR A 801 -30.60 -5.18 17.52
N ASP A 802 -29.52 -4.85 18.24
CA ASP A 802 -29.21 -3.49 18.61
C ASP A 802 -28.51 -2.77 17.46
N VAL A 803 -28.93 -1.53 17.21
CA VAL A 803 -28.25 -0.54 16.37
C VAL A 803 -27.53 0.43 17.31
N LEU A 804 -26.22 0.36 17.33
CA LEU A 804 -25.35 1.16 18.19
C LEU A 804 -24.67 2.24 17.34
N VAL A 805 -24.84 3.50 17.70
CA VAL A 805 -24.35 4.64 16.92
C VAL A 805 -23.45 5.55 17.76
N GLY A 806 -22.34 5.95 17.17
CA GLY A 806 -21.41 6.90 17.75
C GLY A 806 -20.28 7.29 16.79
N ASP A 807 -19.12 7.64 17.34
CA ASP A 807 -18.01 8.25 16.60
C ASP A 807 -16.69 7.48 16.69
N SER A 808 -16.69 6.32 17.37
CA SER A 808 -15.62 5.31 17.41
C SER A 808 -16.20 3.97 17.91
N SER A 809 -15.45 2.87 17.79
CA SER A 809 -15.90 1.59 18.34
C SER A 809 -16.03 1.61 19.87
N ALA A 810 -15.25 2.45 20.55
CA ALA A 810 -15.30 2.62 22.00
C ALA A 810 -16.41 3.57 22.49
N SER A 811 -16.97 4.39 21.60
CA SER A 811 -18.00 5.40 21.93
C SER A 811 -19.22 5.22 21.04
N THR A 812 -20.25 4.55 21.57
CA THR A 812 -21.54 4.31 20.89
C THR A 812 -22.71 4.71 21.81
N PRO A 813 -22.86 6.01 22.13
CA PRO A 813 -23.80 6.48 23.15
C PRO A 813 -25.28 6.30 22.77
N LEU A 814 -25.58 6.17 21.48
CA LEU A 814 -26.96 6.02 21.01
C LEU A 814 -27.26 4.55 20.70
N LYS A 815 -28.47 4.12 21.10
CA LYS A 815 -28.96 2.76 20.92
C LYS A 815 -30.40 2.75 20.43
N ALA A 816 -30.65 2.00 19.37
CA ALA A 816 -31.98 1.66 18.87
C ALA A 816 -32.03 0.16 18.54
N GLN A 817 -33.16 -0.34 18.03
CA GLN A 817 -33.35 -1.77 17.76
C GLN A 817 -34.13 -2.01 16.47
N PHE A 818 -33.86 -3.16 15.85
CA PHE A 818 -34.74 -3.76 14.84
C PHE A 818 -34.91 -5.26 15.13
N LYS A 819 -35.85 -5.92 14.46
CA LYS A 819 -36.15 -7.34 14.68
C LYS A 819 -36.05 -8.11 13.38
N VAL A 820 -35.43 -9.28 13.43
CA VAL A 820 -35.60 -10.31 12.41
C VAL A 820 -36.70 -11.25 12.90
N HIS A 821 -37.80 -11.36 12.15
CA HIS A 821 -38.97 -12.13 12.59
C HIS A 821 -38.83 -13.63 12.37
N GLU A 822 -38.06 -14.04 11.36
CA GLU A 822 -37.87 -15.42 10.94
C GLU A 822 -36.42 -15.66 10.53
N THR A 823 -35.88 -16.81 10.92
CA THR A 823 -34.55 -17.23 10.49
C THR A 823 -34.60 -17.57 9.00
N SER A 824 -33.64 -17.05 8.24
CA SER A 824 -33.50 -17.33 6.80
C SER A 824 -32.04 -17.56 6.43
N TRP A 825 -31.84 -18.21 5.28
CA TRP A 825 -30.53 -18.55 4.75
C TRP A 825 -30.36 -18.00 3.35
N TRP A 826 -29.14 -17.59 3.02
CA TRP A 826 -28.81 -17.06 1.71
C TRP A 826 -27.35 -17.32 1.32
N ARG A 827 -27.08 -17.25 0.02
CA ARG A 827 -25.75 -17.29 -0.59
C ARG A 827 -25.69 -16.21 -1.67
N GLY A 828 -24.49 -15.79 -2.05
CA GLY A 828 -24.30 -14.86 -3.16
C GLY A 828 -24.50 -13.41 -2.79
N LEU A 829 -24.81 -12.57 -3.78
CA LEU A 829 -24.99 -11.13 -3.62
C LEU A 829 -26.45 -10.70 -3.51
#